data_AF-A0A455AXP5-F1
#
_entry.id   AF-A0A455AXP5-F1
#
_cell.length_a   1.000
_cell.length_b   1.000
_cell.length_c   1.000
_cell.angle_alpha   90.00
_cell.angle_beta   90.00
_cell.angle_gamma   90.00
#
_symmetry.space_group_name_H-M   'P 1'
#
loop_
_entity.id
_entity.type
_entity.pdbx_description
1 polymer ?
#
loop_
_entity_poly.entity_id
_entity_poly.type
_entity_poly.pdbx_seq_one_letter_code
_entity_poly.pdbx_strand_id
1 'polypeptide(L)'
;MFCVLFCNYKKKQRFHCRKILPSVFSILFVIFPCSLTESPFKVHLEKLSLRQKKLDEDLQLYQTSLELKLKHSTVHVDELCPLIVPNPGVAVIHDYADWVKEASGDLLEPQIVKHWSLTWTLCEALWGHLKELDSQLDEPTEYIQILERRRAFSRWLSHTAAPQIEEEVSLTRKDNPVEAVFSYLTGKRISEACSLAQQSGDHRLALLLSQLVGSQSVRELLTMQLVDWHQLQADCFIQEERLRIFALLAGKPVWHLSEQKQINVCSQLDWKRSLAVHLWYLLPPTASISKALSMYEEAFQNTSEGDRYACCPLPSYLEDSGFVVEEEQDSQRPLQDVCFHLLKLYSDRHYDLNQLLEPRSVTADPLDYRLSWHLWEVLRALNYTHLSEQCEGVLQASYAGQLESEGLWEWAIFVLLHIDNSSMREKAVRELLTRHCQLLETPESWAKEIFLTEKLCVPAEWIHEAKAVRAHMESDRHLEALYLFKAGHWNRCHKLVIQHLASDAIINENYDYLKGFLEDLAPPERSSLIQDWETSGLVYLDYIRVIEMLHHIQQVDCSGYELEQLHTKVTSLCNRIEQIQCYNAKDRLAQSDMAKRVANLLRVVLSLQHAPDATSDSTPDPQRVPLRLLAPHIGRLPMPEDYALEELRSLTQSYLRELTVGSQ
;
A
#
# COMPACT_ATOMS: atom_id res chain seq x y z
N MET A 1 -6.16 8.96 -7.67
CA MET A 1 -6.38 9.19 -9.12
C MET A 1 -5.24 10.08 -9.64
N PHE A 2 -4.17 9.49 -10.18
CA PHE A 2 -3.04 10.25 -10.71
C PHE A 2 -3.39 10.87 -12.07
N CYS A 3 -3.63 12.18 -12.12
CA CYS A 3 -3.86 12.93 -13.35
C CYS A 3 -2.53 13.41 -13.95
N VAL A 4 -2.13 12.85 -15.09
CA VAL A 4 -1.07 13.44 -15.94
C VAL A 4 -1.73 14.33 -16.99
N LEU A 5 -1.65 15.65 -16.79
CA LEU A 5 -2.15 16.66 -17.72
C LEU A 5 -1.17 16.88 -18.89
N PHE A 6 -1.47 16.36 -20.08
CA PHE A 6 -0.75 16.73 -21.30
C PHE A 6 -1.37 17.97 -21.94
N CYS A 7 -0.74 19.15 -21.77
CA CYS A 7 -1.10 20.38 -22.46
C CYS A 7 -0.22 20.56 -23.71
N ASN A 8 -0.80 20.40 -24.91
CA ASN A 8 -0.05 20.51 -26.17
C ASN A 8 -0.25 21.91 -26.80
N TYR A 9 0.74 22.80 -26.64
CA TYR A 9 0.77 24.11 -27.32
C TYR A 9 1.41 23.97 -28.72
N LYS A 10 0.60 23.92 -29.78
CA LYS A 10 1.08 24.03 -31.16
C LYS A 10 1.50 25.48 -31.47
N LYS A 11 2.80 25.75 -31.63
CA LYS A 11 3.31 26.89 -32.41
C LYS A 11 4.26 26.43 -33.50
N LYS A 12 3.86 26.71 -34.75
CA LYS A 12 4.62 26.57 -35.99
C LYS A 12 5.92 27.37 -35.91
N GLN A 13 7.06 26.75 -36.20
CA GLN A 13 8.15 27.38 -36.94
C GLN A 13 9.06 26.30 -37.58
N ARG A 14 9.10 26.32 -38.92
CA ARG A 14 10.05 25.56 -39.73
C ARG A 14 11.42 26.22 -39.60
N PHE A 15 12.45 25.50 -39.17
CA PHE A 15 13.83 25.80 -39.56
C PHE A 15 14.64 24.52 -39.77
N HIS A 16 15.39 24.56 -40.87
CA HIS A 16 16.27 23.54 -41.43
C HIS A 16 17.57 23.51 -40.62
N CYS A 17 18.01 22.35 -40.11
CA CYS A 17 19.42 22.14 -39.77
C CYS A 17 19.83 20.66 -39.86
N ARG A 18 21.08 20.49 -40.26
CA ARG A 18 21.72 19.31 -40.87
C ARG A 18 22.11 18.23 -39.86
N LYS A 19 22.24 17.00 -40.40
CA LYS A 19 22.92 15.80 -39.89
C LYS A 19 24.06 16.08 -38.88
N ILE A 20 23.90 15.58 -37.65
CA ILE A 20 24.95 15.11 -36.74
C ILE A 20 24.39 13.85 -36.04
N LEU A 21 25.27 12.88 -35.78
CA LEU A 21 25.03 11.47 -35.43
C LEU A 21 24.08 11.17 -34.25
N PRO A 22 23.54 9.92 -34.18
CA PRO A 22 22.63 9.44 -33.16
C PRO A 22 23.41 8.84 -31.98
N SER A 23 23.09 9.25 -30.76
CA SER A 23 23.31 8.45 -29.55
C SER A 23 22.52 9.09 -28.41
N VAL A 24 21.94 8.24 -27.58
CA VAL A 24 21.15 8.57 -26.38
C VAL A 24 19.69 8.96 -26.69
N PHE A 25 18.76 8.18 -26.13
CA PHE A 25 17.28 8.24 -26.26
C PHE A 25 16.64 7.42 -27.39
N SER A 26 16.79 6.09 -27.30
CA SER A 26 15.81 5.14 -27.85
C SER A 26 14.99 4.54 -26.70
N ILE A 27 14.15 5.36 -26.08
CA ILE A 27 12.99 4.84 -25.35
C ILE A 27 11.99 4.43 -26.42
N LEU A 28 11.64 3.14 -26.49
CA LEU A 28 10.56 2.61 -27.30
C LEU A 28 9.26 3.37 -26.96
N PHE A 29 8.94 4.42 -27.71
CA PHE A 29 7.58 4.87 -27.88
C PHE A 29 6.89 3.84 -28.77
N VAL A 30 6.32 2.79 -28.16
CA VAL A 30 5.25 2.02 -28.79
C VAL A 30 4.05 2.94 -28.85
N ILE A 31 3.91 3.68 -29.95
CA ILE A 31 2.72 4.45 -30.25
C ILE A 31 1.62 3.44 -30.58
N PHE A 32 0.85 3.04 -29.56
CA PHE A 32 -0.45 2.43 -29.82
C PHE A 32 -1.31 3.46 -30.55
N PRO A 33 -1.91 3.13 -31.70
CA PRO A 33 -2.83 4.01 -32.38
C PRO A 33 -4.15 4.06 -31.59
N CYS A 34 -4.23 4.88 -30.54
CA CYS A 34 -5.50 5.10 -29.85
C CYS A 34 -6.45 5.81 -30.82
N SER A 35 -7.55 5.15 -31.17
CA SER A 35 -8.70 5.74 -31.86
C SER A 35 -9.28 6.83 -30.96
N LEU A 36 -8.89 8.08 -31.20
CA LEU A 36 -9.36 9.25 -30.47
C LEU A 36 -10.85 9.49 -30.80
N THR A 37 -11.75 8.89 -30.02
CA THR A 37 -13.16 9.29 -29.99
C THR A 37 -13.21 10.67 -29.33
N GLU A 38 -13.36 11.73 -30.13
CA GLU A 38 -13.31 13.13 -29.68
C GLU A 38 -14.24 13.36 -28.48
N SER A 39 -13.67 13.49 -27.28
CA SER A 39 -14.41 13.88 -26.10
C SER A 39 -14.69 15.39 -26.18
N PRO A 40 -15.87 15.87 -25.74
CA PRO A 40 -16.24 17.29 -25.83
C PRO A 40 -15.28 18.21 -25.05
N PHE A 41 -14.52 17.65 -24.09
CA PHE A 41 -13.60 18.37 -23.24
C PHE A 41 -12.15 18.38 -23.75
N LYS A 42 -11.80 17.73 -24.87
CA LYS A 42 -10.42 17.52 -25.36
C LYS A 42 -9.48 16.85 -24.34
N VAL A 43 -10.02 16.35 -23.23
CA VAL A 43 -9.32 15.62 -22.17
C VAL A 43 -9.89 14.21 -22.17
N HIS A 44 -8.98 13.23 -22.17
CA HIS A 44 -9.32 11.82 -22.04
C HIS A 44 -8.90 11.37 -20.64
N LEU A 45 -9.88 11.00 -19.82
CA LEU A 45 -9.62 10.26 -18.59
C LEU A 45 -9.41 8.80 -18.99
N GLU A 46 -8.14 8.43 -19.12
CA GLU A 46 -7.76 7.04 -19.33
C GLU A 46 -7.48 6.40 -17.98
N LYS A 47 -8.25 5.37 -17.62
CA LYS A 47 -7.90 4.53 -16.49
C LYS A 47 -6.62 3.80 -16.89
N LEU A 48 -5.50 4.14 -16.24
CA LEU A 48 -4.26 3.36 -16.30
C LEU A 48 -4.53 2.01 -15.64
N SER A 49 -5.20 1.11 -16.35
CA SER A 49 -5.35 -0.26 -15.92
C SER A 49 -4.04 -0.97 -16.22
N LEU A 50 -3.40 -1.54 -15.20
CA LEU A 50 -2.25 -2.42 -15.38
C LEU A 50 -2.60 -3.58 -16.31
N ARG A 51 -3.88 -3.99 -16.34
CA ARG A 51 -4.44 -4.90 -17.34
C ARG A 51 -5.85 -4.55 -17.78
N GLN A 52 -6.10 -4.67 -19.07
CA GLN A 52 -7.43 -4.64 -19.65
C GLN A 52 -8.13 -6.01 -19.47
N LYS A 53 -8.61 -6.38 -18.26
CA LYS A 53 -9.77 -7.29 -18.05
C LYS A 53 -10.05 -7.64 -16.57
N LYS A 54 -11.34 -7.57 -16.22
CA LYS A 54 -12.13 -8.13 -15.09
C LYS A 54 -11.58 -7.96 -13.66
N LEU A 55 -12.23 -7.06 -12.92
CA LEU A 55 -11.79 -6.51 -11.64
C LEU A 55 -11.94 -7.48 -10.44
N ASP A 56 -12.98 -8.31 -10.38
CA ASP A 56 -13.37 -8.88 -9.07
C ASP A 56 -12.50 -10.05 -8.59
N GLU A 57 -12.09 -10.97 -9.46
CA GLU A 57 -11.22 -12.11 -9.10
C GLU A 57 -9.78 -11.67 -8.84
N ASP A 58 -9.28 -10.70 -9.62
CA ASP A 58 -7.94 -10.13 -9.42
C ASP A 58 -7.85 -9.38 -8.09
N LEU A 59 -8.90 -8.63 -7.71
CA LEU A 59 -8.97 -7.93 -6.41
C LEU A 59 -8.94 -8.91 -5.23
N GLN A 60 -9.57 -10.07 -5.35
CA GLN A 60 -9.50 -11.11 -4.31
C GLN A 60 -8.08 -11.68 -4.15
N LEU A 61 -7.29 -11.78 -5.23
CA LEU A 61 -5.88 -12.20 -5.14
C LEU A 61 -5.02 -11.18 -4.40
N TYR A 62 -5.26 -9.89 -4.64
CA TYR A 62 -4.62 -8.83 -3.86
C TYR A 62 -5.00 -8.93 -2.38
N GLN A 63 -6.29 -9.00 -2.07
CA GLN A 63 -6.78 -9.00 -0.69
C GLN A 63 -6.27 -10.23 0.08
N THR A 64 -6.40 -11.43 -0.48
CA THR A 64 -5.94 -12.66 0.19
C THR A 64 -4.43 -12.65 0.47
N SER A 65 -3.61 -12.24 -0.51
CA SER A 65 -2.15 -12.16 -0.32
C SER A 65 -1.73 -11.14 0.74
N LEU A 66 -2.46 -10.04 0.87
CA LEU A 66 -2.20 -8.99 1.86
C LEU A 66 -2.75 -9.32 3.25
N GLU A 67 -3.89 -9.99 3.33
CA GLU A 67 -4.42 -10.53 4.59
C GLU A 67 -3.50 -11.59 5.18
N LEU A 68 -2.89 -12.43 4.33
CA LEU A 68 -1.86 -13.38 4.77
C LEU A 68 -0.66 -12.65 5.38
N LYS A 69 -0.14 -11.58 4.75
CA LYS A 69 0.90 -10.75 5.39
C LYS A 69 0.43 -10.18 6.71
N LEU A 70 -0.75 -9.57 6.75
CA LEU A 70 -1.26 -8.90 7.94
C LEU A 70 -1.32 -9.83 9.15
N LYS A 71 -1.67 -11.11 8.96
CA LYS A 71 -1.66 -12.13 10.03
C LYS A 71 -0.26 -12.37 10.60
N HIS A 72 0.78 -12.19 9.78
CA HIS A 72 2.17 -12.44 10.11
C HIS A 72 2.98 -11.17 10.40
N SER A 73 2.33 -10.02 10.50
CA SER A 73 2.98 -8.75 10.82
C SER A 73 2.51 -8.22 12.18
N THR A 74 3.41 -7.57 12.91
CA THR A 74 3.09 -6.84 14.14
C THR A 74 3.08 -5.34 13.91
N VAL A 75 2.05 -4.68 14.43
CA VAL A 75 1.93 -3.22 14.39
C VAL A 75 2.57 -2.66 15.65
N HIS A 76 3.68 -1.93 15.49
CA HIS A 76 4.34 -1.19 16.55
C HIS A 76 3.83 0.25 16.57
N VAL A 77 3.32 0.70 17.72
CA VAL A 77 2.71 2.04 17.91
C VAL A 77 3.64 2.96 18.73
N ASP A 78 4.95 2.68 18.72
CA ASP A 78 5.92 3.37 19.59
C ASP A 78 6.16 4.84 19.16
N GLU A 79 5.78 5.21 17.93
CA GLU A 79 5.84 6.57 17.38
C GLU A 79 4.45 7.10 16.99
N LEU A 80 4.35 8.40 16.67
CA LEU A 80 3.11 9.05 16.17
C LEU A 80 2.51 8.37 14.93
N CYS A 81 3.30 7.56 14.23
CA CYS A 81 2.88 6.78 13.07
C CYS A 81 3.15 5.29 13.33
N PRO A 82 2.17 4.40 13.12
CA PRO A 82 2.39 2.97 13.30
C PRO A 82 3.42 2.44 12.31
N LEU A 83 4.32 1.58 12.79
CA LEU A 83 5.28 0.84 11.98
C LEU A 83 4.83 -0.62 11.92
N ILE A 84 4.70 -1.16 10.71
CA ILE A 84 4.42 -2.58 10.54
C ILE A 84 5.74 -3.30 10.27
N VAL A 85 6.04 -4.27 11.13
CA VAL A 85 7.22 -5.12 11.01
C VAL A 85 6.78 -6.57 10.82
N PRO A 86 7.35 -7.31 9.85
CA PRO A 86 7.03 -8.73 9.71
C PRO A 86 7.58 -9.52 10.89
N ASN A 87 6.81 -10.50 11.37
CA ASN A 87 7.27 -11.42 12.41
C ASN A 87 8.46 -12.25 11.90
N PRO A 88 9.54 -12.38 12.67
CA PRO A 88 10.65 -13.22 12.27
C PRO A 88 10.21 -14.68 12.22
N GLY A 89 10.42 -15.33 11.07
CA GLY A 89 10.04 -16.73 10.93
C GLY A 89 9.75 -17.17 9.50
N VAL A 90 9.46 -18.47 9.39
CA VAL A 90 9.30 -19.19 8.12
C VAL A 90 7.83 -19.54 7.84
N ALA A 91 6.94 -19.39 8.83
CA ALA A 91 5.51 -19.73 8.72
C ALA A 91 4.84 -19.04 7.50
N VAL A 92 5.22 -17.78 7.26
CA VAL A 92 4.75 -16.97 6.13
C VAL A 92 4.96 -17.68 4.79
N ILE A 93 6.09 -18.36 4.61
CA ILE A 93 6.45 -19.03 3.35
C ILE A 93 5.54 -20.22 3.07
N HIS A 94 5.21 -21.00 4.11
CA HIS A 94 4.30 -22.13 3.98
C HIS A 94 2.89 -21.67 3.66
N ASP A 95 2.41 -20.63 4.35
CA ASP A 95 1.08 -20.08 4.09
C ASP A 95 0.96 -19.51 2.67
N TYR A 96 2.02 -18.88 2.14
CA TYR A 96 2.06 -18.49 0.72
C TYR A 96 2.06 -19.69 -0.21
N ALA A 97 2.87 -20.71 0.08
CA ALA A 97 2.93 -21.90 -0.75
C ALA A 97 1.59 -22.65 -0.80
N ASP A 98 0.88 -22.72 0.32
CA ASP A 98 -0.44 -23.37 0.40
C ASP A 98 -1.52 -22.54 -0.28
N TRP A 99 -1.54 -21.23 -0.09
CA TRP A 99 -2.42 -20.32 -0.83
C TRP A 99 -2.23 -20.44 -2.35
N VAL A 100 -0.99 -20.48 -2.84
CA VAL A 100 -0.77 -20.61 -4.28
C VAL A 100 -1.15 -22.00 -4.81
N LYS A 101 -0.98 -23.07 -4.02
CA LYS A 101 -1.44 -24.41 -4.40
C LYS A 101 -2.97 -24.42 -4.58
N GLU A 102 -3.71 -23.80 -3.67
CA GLU A 102 -5.16 -23.65 -3.76
C GLU A 102 -5.56 -22.76 -4.95
N ALA A 103 -4.92 -21.60 -5.10
CA ALA A 103 -5.18 -20.65 -6.18
C ALA A 103 -4.88 -21.23 -7.58
N SER A 104 -3.92 -22.15 -7.70
CA SER A 104 -3.56 -22.78 -8.98
C SER A 104 -4.67 -23.68 -9.57
N GLY A 105 -5.66 -24.09 -8.77
CA GLY A 105 -6.78 -24.91 -9.20
C GLY A 105 -7.92 -24.12 -9.85
N ASP A 106 -8.13 -22.87 -9.46
CA ASP A 106 -9.43 -22.18 -9.63
C ASP A 106 -9.39 -20.92 -10.53
N LEU A 107 -8.23 -20.47 -11.03
CA LEU A 107 -8.08 -19.11 -11.58
C LEU A 107 -7.73 -18.99 -13.08
N LEU A 108 -8.12 -17.84 -13.65
CA LEU A 108 -8.05 -17.48 -15.08
C LEU A 108 -6.64 -17.09 -15.59
N GLU A 109 -5.67 -16.80 -14.71
CA GLU A 109 -4.28 -16.43 -15.08
C GLU A 109 -3.27 -17.54 -14.79
N PRO A 110 -3.26 -18.64 -15.57
CA PRO A 110 -2.45 -19.80 -15.27
C PRO A 110 -0.94 -19.49 -15.31
N GLN A 111 -0.48 -18.52 -16.12
CA GLN A 111 0.96 -18.28 -16.30
C GLN A 111 1.60 -17.56 -15.08
N ILE A 112 0.92 -16.56 -14.52
CA ILE A 112 1.45 -15.79 -13.38
C ILE A 112 1.31 -16.57 -12.10
N VAL A 113 0.16 -17.23 -11.89
CA VAL A 113 -0.04 -18.12 -10.75
C VAL A 113 0.94 -19.29 -10.79
N LYS A 114 1.25 -19.84 -11.97
CA LYS A 114 2.34 -20.82 -12.12
C LYS A 114 3.69 -20.24 -11.73
N HIS A 115 4.04 -19.03 -12.17
CA HIS A 115 5.33 -18.44 -11.79
C HIS A 115 5.42 -18.15 -10.29
N TRP A 116 4.35 -17.66 -9.68
CA TRP A 116 4.26 -17.49 -8.23
C TRP A 116 4.37 -18.82 -7.50
N SER A 117 3.71 -19.88 -8.01
CA SER A 117 3.77 -21.20 -7.40
C SER A 117 5.19 -21.74 -7.42
N LEU A 118 5.90 -21.58 -8.54
CA LEU A 118 7.31 -21.95 -8.66
C LEU A 118 8.18 -21.20 -7.65
N THR A 119 7.99 -19.88 -7.53
CA THR A 119 8.79 -19.02 -6.64
C THR A 119 8.54 -19.36 -5.17
N TRP A 120 7.29 -19.48 -4.74
CA TRP A 120 6.96 -19.76 -3.34
C TRP A 120 7.29 -21.21 -2.93
N THR A 121 7.07 -22.18 -3.82
CA THR A 121 7.49 -23.57 -3.55
C THR A 121 9.02 -23.73 -3.53
N LEU A 122 9.75 -22.90 -4.28
CA LEU A 122 11.21 -22.83 -4.18
C LEU A 122 11.63 -22.25 -2.84
N CYS A 123 11.01 -21.16 -2.40
CA CYS A 123 11.24 -20.58 -1.07
C CYS A 123 10.94 -21.59 0.05
N GLU A 124 9.87 -22.38 -0.08
CA GLU A 124 9.52 -23.47 0.83
C GLU A 124 10.63 -24.55 0.85
N ALA A 125 11.15 -24.95 -0.30
CA ALA A 125 12.22 -25.94 -0.37
C ALA A 125 13.55 -25.44 0.26
N LEU A 126 13.90 -24.17 0.03
CA LEU A 126 15.17 -23.57 0.46
C LEU A 126 15.17 -23.16 1.94
N TRP A 127 14.12 -22.46 2.40
CA TRP A 127 14.04 -21.90 3.76
C TRP A 127 12.94 -22.51 4.63
N GLY A 128 11.93 -23.17 4.05
CA GLY A 128 10.78 -23.78 4.76
C GLY A 128 11.13 -24.78 5.86
N HIS A 129 10.26 -25.00 6.84
CA HIS A 129 10.36 -26.13 7.77
C HIS A 129 10.19 -27.46 7.01
N LEU A 130 11.16 -28.36 7.17
CA LEU A 130 11.12 -29.69 6.57
C LEU A 130 10.54 -30.66 7.59
N LYS A 131 9.34 -31.18 7.32
CA LYS A 131 8.64 -32.17 8.19
C LYS A 131 9.49 -33.40 8.53
N GLU A 132 10.43 -33.76 7.65
CA GLU A 132 11.36 -34.87 7.83
C GLU A 132 12.44 -34.57 8.89
N LEU A 133 12.81 -33.30 9.07
CA LEU A 133 13.70 -32.84 10.14
C LEU A 133 13.01 -32.84 11.50
N ASP A 134 11.74 -32.43 11.56
CA ASP A 134 10.96 -32.33 12.80
C ASP A 134 10.66 -33.71 13.41
N SER A 135 10.76 -34.78 12.62
CA SER A 135 10.59 -36.16 13.07
C SER A 135 11.78 -36.72 13.85
N GLN A 136 12.91 -36.03 13.87
CA GLN A 136 14.11 -36.41 14.62
C GLN A 136 14.12 -35.71 15.98
N LEU A 137 14.28 -36.49 17.06
CA LEU A 137 14.22 -35.99 18.45
C LEU A 137 15.48 -35.22 18.89
N ASP A 138 16.59 -35.35 18.15
CA ASP A 138 17.88 -34.70 18.42
C ASP A 138 18.11 -33.51 17.47
N GLU A 139 18.91 -32.52 17.89
CA GLU A 139 19.34 -31.42 17.01
C GLU A 139 19.95 -32.00 15.72
N PRO A 140 19.31 -31.79 14.55
CA PRO A 140 19.73 -32.45 13.32
C PRO A 140 21.10 -31.90 12.93
N THR A 141 22.06 -32.80 12.75
CA THR A 141 23.41 -32.44 12.30
C THR A 141 23.32 -31.62 11.01
N GLU A 142 24.16 -30.60 10.87
CA GLU A 142 24.21 -29.72 9.68
C GLU A 142 24.27 -30.50 8.35
N TYR A 143 24.94 -31.65 8.35
CA TYR A 143 24.96 -32.58 7.22
C TYR A 143 23.57 -33.13 6.82
N ILE A 144 22.75 -33.50 7.80
CA ILE A 144 21.38 -34.00 7.57
C ILE A 144 20.51 -32.86 7.04
N GLN A 145 20.64 -31.66 7.60
CA GLN A 145 19.96 -30.46 7.10
C GLN A 145 20.27 -30.21 5.62
N ILE A 146 21.55 -30.19 5.25
CA ILE A 146 21.97 -29.99 3.86
C ILE A 146 21.43 -31.10 2.94
N LEU A 147 21.42 -32.34 3.42
CA LEU A 147 20.93 -33.49 2.65
C LEU A 147 19.41 -33.40 2.41
N GLU A 148 18.63 -33.10 3.44
CA GLU A 148 17.18 -32.98 3.31
C GLU A 148 16.79 -31.75 2.48
N ARG A 149 17.51 -30.63 2.63
CA ARG A 149 17.36 -29.45 1.76
C ARG A 149 17.64 -29.79 0.29
N ARG A 150 18.71 -30.54 0.03
CA ARG A 150 19.03 -31.02 -1.31
C ARG A 150 17.93 -31.94 -1.86
N ARG A 151 17.34 -32.80 -1.03
CA ARG A 151 16.23 -33.66 -1.45
C ARG A 151 14.97 -32.86 -1.74
N ALA A 152 14.61 -31.88 -0.90
CA ALA A 152 13.49 -30.98 -1.12
C ALA A 152 13.66 -30.19 -2.43
N PHE A 153 14.83 -29.60 -2.65
CA PHE A 153 15.16 -28.91 -3.89
C PHE A 153 15.12 -29.84 -5.11
N SER A 154 15.62 -31.08 -4.96
CA SER A 154 15.51 -32.10 -6.01
C SER A 154 14.07 -32.49 -6.32
N ARG A 155 13.16 -32.54 -5.33
CA ARG A 155 11.73 -32.81 -5.54
C ARG A 155 11.08 -31.64 -6.27
N TRP A 156 11.40 -30.42 -5.86
CA TRP A 156 10.96 -29.20 -6.55
C TRP A 156 11.34 -29.22 -8.03
N LEU A 157 12.62 -29.41 -8.37
CA LEU A 157 13.10 -29.50 -9.76
C LEU A 157 12.39 -30.60 -10.58
N SER A 158 12.12 -31.76 -9.96
CA SER A 158 11.38 -32.83 -10.64
C SER A 158 9.91 -32.49 -10.90
N HIS A 159 9.29 -31.73 -10.00
CA HIS A 159 7.91 -31.26 -10.15
C HIS A 159 7.81 -30.16 -11.21
N THR A 160 8.75 -29.21 -11.24
CA THR A 160 8.77 -28.14 -12.24
C THR A 160 8.95 -28.68 -13.65
N ALA A 161 9.78 -29.72 -13.83
CA ALA A 161 10.06 -30.32 -15.13
C ALA A 161 9.00 -31.36 -15.58
N ALA A 162 8.16 -31.85 -14.67
CA ALA A 162 7.16 -32.89 -14.95
C ALA A 162 6.25 -32.61 -16.17
N PRO A 163 5.59 -31.45 -16.30
CA PRO A 163 4.66 -31.21 -17.40
C PRO A 163 5.35 -31.21 -18.77
N GLN A 164 6.50 -30.54 -18.89
CA GLN A 164 7.27 -30.50 -20.12
C GLN A 164 7.81 -31.88 -20.51
N ILE A 165 8.27 -32.66 -19.53
CA ILE A 165 8.74 -34.03 -19.77
C ILE A 165 7.58 -34.90 -20.26
N GLU A 166 6.39 -34.78 -19.68
CA GLU A 166 5.22 -35.54 -20.11
C GLU A 166 4.78 -35.17 -21.53
N GLU A 167 4.84 -33.89 -21.88
CA GLU A 167 4.61 -33.41 -23.25
C GLU A 167 5.65 -33.97 -24.23
N GLU A 168 6.95 -33.85 -23.94
CA GLU A 168 8.04 -34.38 -24.77
C GLU A 168 7.96 -35.90 -24.94
N VAL A 169 7.70 -36.63 -23.86
CA VAL A 169 7.53 -38.09 -23.90
C VAL A 169 6.32 -38.46 -24.74
N SER A 170 5.21 -37.73 -24.64
CA SER A 170 4.01 -38.03 -25.43
C SER A 170 4.27 -37.97 -26.94
N LEU A 171 5.14 -37.05 -27.37
CA LEU A 171 5.55 -36.88 -28.76
C LEU A 171 6.58 -37.94 -29.19
N THR A 172 7.61 -38.16 -28.37
CA THR A 172 8.79 -38.99 -28.74
C THR A 172 8.58 -40.49 -28.52
N ARG A 173 7.64 -40.92 -27.67
CA ARG A 173 7.47 -42.33 -27.27
C ARG A 173 7.28 -43.31 -28.43
N LYS A 174 6.74 -42.85 -29.57
CA LYS A 174 6.49 -43.70 -30.74
C LYS A 174 7.64 -43.69 -31.75
N ASP A 175 8.30 -42.54 -31.90
CA ASP A 175 9.27 -42.33 -32.96
C ASP A 175 10.70 -42.68 -32.51
N ASN A 176 11.05 -42.35 -31.26
CA ASN A 176 12.39 -42.55 -30.71
C ASN A 176 12.33 -42.89 -29.20
N PRO A 177 12.26 -44.19 -28.83
CA PRO A 177 12.12 -44.57 -27.43
C PRO A 177 13.35 -44.19 -26.58
N VAL A 178 14.55 -44.13 -27.17
CA VAL A 178 15.79 -43.74 -26.48
C VAL A 178 15.75 -42.26 -26.04
N GLU A 179 15.15 -41.40 -26.85
CA GLU A 179 14.96 -39.99 -26.52
C GLU A 179 13.93 -39.82 -25.38
N ALA A 180 12.86 -40.61 -25.41
CA ALA A 180 11.89 -40.67 -24.30
C ALA A 180 12.54 -41.20 -22.99
N VAL A 181 13.49 -42.14 -23.08
CA VAL A 181 14.30 -42.54 -21.92
C VAL A 181 15.11 -41.34 -21.40
N PHE A 182 15.75 -40.59 -22.29
CA PHE A 182 16.53 -39.41 -21.91
C PHE A 182 15.67 -38.35 -21.22
N SER A 183 14.48 -38.02 -21.73
CA SER A 183 13.59 -37.05 -21.10
C SER A 183 13.13 -37.51 -19.70
N TYR A 184 12.83 -38.80 -19.49
CA TYR A 184 12.56 -39.33 -18.14
C TYR A 184 13.74 -39.18 -17.17
N LEU A 185 14.99 -39.30 -17.65
CA LEU A 185 16.19 -39.07 -16.84
C LEU A 185 16.33 -37.60 -16.42
N THR A 186 15.92 -36.66 -17.27
CA THR A 186 15.88 -35.23 -16.91
C THR A 186 14.81 -34.87 -15.88
N GLY A 187 13.94 -35.80 -15.49
CA GLY A 187 12.96 -35.65 -14.40
C GLY A 187 13.23 -36.51 -13.16
N LYS A 188 14.40 -37.20 -13.10
CA LYS A 188 14.76 -38.17 -12.05
C LYS A 188 13.78 -39.35 -11.94
N ARG A 189 12.98 -39.64 -12.97
CA ARG A 189 12.05 -40.78 -13.01
C ARG A 189 12.75 -42.04 -13.50
N ILE A 190 13.76 -42.49 -12.74
CA ILE A 190 14.65 -43.60 -13.13
C ILE A 190 13.87 -44.91 -13.34
N SER A 191 12.86 -45.18 -12.51
CA SER A 191 12.00 -46.36 -12.62
C SER A 191 11.21 -46.40 -13.93
N GLU A 192 10.61 -45.27 -14.31
CA GLU A 192 9.87 -45.13 -15.57
C GLU A 192 10.81 -45.27 -16.77
N ALA A 193 11.98 -44.61 -16.72
CA ALA A 193 13.03 -44.74 -17.73
C ALA A 193 13.48 -46.21 -17.92
N CYS A 194 13.70 -46.95 -16.83
CA CYS A 194 14.07 -48.37 -16.89
C CYS A 194 12.95 -49.21 -17.51
N SER A 195 11.69 -48.95 -17.15
CA SER A 195 10.54 -49.68 -17.69
C SER A 195 10.36 -49.44 -19.18
N LEU A 196 10.60 -48.21 -19.66
CA LEU A 196 10.50 -47.85 -21.07
C LEU A 196 11.65 -48.47 -21.87
N ALA A 197 12.88 -48.44 -21.35
CA ALA A 197 14.03 -49.13 -21.96
C ALA A 197 13.82 -50.66 -22.02
N GLN A 198 13.14 -51.25 -21.03
CA GLN A 198 12.80 -52.66 -21.07
C GLN A 198 11.73 -52.96 -22.13
N GLN A 199 10.73 -52.09 -22.28
CA GLN A 199 9.68 -52.21 -23.30
C GLN A 199 10.23 -52.01 -24.73
N SER A 200 11.24 -51.17 -24.91
CA SER A 200 11.90 -50.95 -26.21
C SER A 200 12.86 -52.09 -26.62
N GLY A 201 13.13 -53.04 -25.73
CA GLY A 201 14.08 -54.14 -25.96
C GLY A 201 15.53 -53.83 -25.57
N ASP A 202 15.83 -52.63 -25.07
CA ASP A 202 17.16 -52.21 -24.62
C ASP A 202 17.44 -52.67 -23.17
N HIS A 203 17.44 -53.98 -22.94
CA HIS A 203 17.62 -54.55 -21.59
C HIS A 203 18.95 -54.17 -20.92
N ARG A 204 20.03 -54.05 -21.72
CA ARG A 204 21.35 -53.64 -21.21
C ARG A 204 21.35 -52.20 -20.72
N LEU A 205 20.65 -51.32 -21.44
CA LEU A 205 20.48 -49.94 -21.02
C LEU A 205 19.67 -49.89 -19.73
N ALA A 206 18.55 -50.62 -19.66
CA ALA A 206 17.72 -50.68 -18.45
C ALA A 206 18.52 -51.11 -17.19
N LEU A 207 19.36 -52.15 -17.32
CA LEU A 207 20.26 -52.60 -16.25
C LEU A 207 21.22 -51.48 -15.81
N LEU A 208 21.82 -50.78 -16.77
CA LEU A 208 22.76 -49.70 -16.52
C LEU A 208 22.07 -48.47 -15.88
N LEU A 209 20.85 -48.13 -16.31
CA LEU A 209 20.03 -47.08 -15.71
C LEU A 209 19.66 -47.39 -14.26
N SER A 210 19.43 -48.65 -13.91
CA SER A 210 19.14 -49.03 -12.51
C SER A 210 20.32 -48.74 -11.56
N GLN A 211 21.54 -48.65 -12.08
CA GLN A 211 22.75 -48.38 -11.31
C GLN A 211 23.05 -46.88 -11.15
N LEU A 212 22.22 -46.00 -11.70
CA LEU A 212 22.40 -44.54 -11.68
C LEU A 212 22.60 -43.92 -10.30
N VAL A 213 21.91 -44.47 -9.30
CA VAL A 213 21.96 -44.00 -7.91
C VAL A 213 23.17 -44.59 -7.17
N GLY A 214 23.84 -45.60 -7.75
CA GLY A 214 24.85 -46.41 -7.09
C GLY A 214 26.28 -46.20 -7.61
N SER A 215 27.17 -45.83 -6.69
CA SER A 215 28.64 -45.91 -6.75
C SER A 215 29.38 -45.14 -7.86
N GLN A 216 30.35 -44.33 -7.45
CA GLN A 216 31.25 -43.57 -8.33
C GLN A 216 32.04 -44.46 -9.32
N SER A 217 32.32 -45.71 -8.94
CA SER A 217 33.00 -46.70 -9.78
C SER A 217 32.27 -46.98 -11.11
N VAL A 218 30.93 -46.98 -11.12
CA VAL A 218 30.18 -47.20 -12.37
C VAL A 218 30.36 -46.02 -13.32
N ARG A 219 30.41 -44.79 -12.79
CA ARG A 219 30.67 -43.58 -13.60
C ARG A 219 32.06 -43.60 -14.22
N GLU A 220 33.06 -44.07 -13.47
CA GLU A 220 34.43 -44.22 -13.96
C GLU A 220 34.52 -45.28 -15.08
N LEU A 221 33.88 -46.43 -14.91
CA LEU A 221 33.81 -47.47 -15.95
C LEU A 221 33.10 -46.98 -17.22
N LEU A 222 32.01 -46.21 -17.07
CA LEU A 222 31.31 -45.60 -18.18
C LEU A 222 32.16 -44.55 -18.90
N THR A 223 32.94 -43.79 -18.14
CA THR A 223 33.91 -42.83 -18.71
C THR A 223 34.96 -43.57 -19.54
N MET A 224 35.51 -44.67 -19.02
CA MET A 224 36.45 -45.52 -19.78
C MET A 224 35.81 -46.07 -21.05
N GLN A 225 34.55 -46.53 -20.98
CA GLN A 225 33.82 -47.03 -22.15
C GLN A 225 33.65 -45.96 -23.25
N LEU A 226 33.35 -44.71 -22.86
CA LEU A 226 33.25 -43.58 -23.79
C LEU A 226 34.61 -43.26 -24.42
N VAL A 227 35.69 -43.27 -23.62
CA VAL A 227 37.06 -43.07 -24.10
C VAL A 227 37.45 -44.16 -25.11
N ASP A 228 37.13 -45.42 -24.82
CA ASP A 228 37.43 -46.54 -25.72
C ASP A 228 36.66 -46.40 -27.05
N TRP A 229 35.39 -46.00 -27.01
CA TRP A 229 34.62 -45.75 -28.24
C TRP A 229 35.19 -44.61 -29.07
N HIS A 230 35.66 -43.54 -28.42
CA HIS A 230 36.31 -42.42 -29.11
C HIS A 230 37.66 -42.83 -29.73
N GLN A 231 38.50 -43.55 -28.97
CA GLN A 231 39.81 -44.01 -29.45
C GLN A 231 39.69 -44.97 -30.64
N LEU A 232 38.65 -45.83 -30.63
CA LEU A 232 38.38 -46.79 -31.70
C LEU A 232 37.54 -46.21 -32.85
N GLN A 233 37.13 -44.93 -32.77
CA GLN A 233 36.21 -44.28 -33.72
C GLN A 233 34.88 -45.04 -33.90
N ALA A 234 34.47 -45.78 -32.87
CA ALA A 234 33.22 -46.52 -32.85
C ALA A 234 32.01 -45.61 -32.60
N ASP A 235 32.25 -44.39 -32.11
CA ASP A 235 31.26 -43.37 -31.83
C ASP A 235 30.45 -42.94 -33.08
N CYS A 236 31.05 -42.98 -34.28
CA CYS A 236 30.37 -42.72 -35.55
C CYS A 236 29.20 -43.68 -35.86
N PHE A 237 29.19 -44.88 -35.25
CA PHE A 237 28.18 -45.92 -35.52
C PHE A 237 27.12 -46.03 -34.42
N ILE A 238 27.24 -45.26 -33.34
CA ILE A 238 26.32 -45.28 -32.21
C ILE A 238 25.34 -44.12 -32.35
N GLN A 239 24.07 -44.37 -32.06
CA GLN A 239 23.03 -43.35 -32.02
C GLN A 239 23.42 -42.19 -31.07
N GLU A 240 23.21 -40.95 -31.52
CA GLU A 240 23.59 -39.74 -30.78
C GLU A 240 22.84 -39.65 -29.44
N GLU A 241 21.57 -40.04 -29.39
CA GLU A 241 20.74 -40.04 -28.18
C GLU A 241 21.28 -41.06 -27.16
N ARG A 242 21.78 -42.19 -27.65
CA ARG A 242 22.39 -43.23 -26.80
C ARG A 242 23.69 -42.71 -26.21
N LEU A 243 24.56 -42.11 -27.02
CA LEU A 243 25.79 -41.48 -26.55
C LEU A 243 25.50 -40.36 -25.54
N ARG A 244 24.44 -39.58 -25.75
CA ARG A 244 23.96 -38.54 -24.81
C ARG A 244 23.57 -39.14 -23.45
N ILE A 245 22.89 -40.27 -23.43
CA ILE A 245 22.62 -41.00 -22.19
C ILE A 245 23.93 -41.46 -21.55
N PHE A 246 24.83 -42.13 -22.27
CA PHE A 246 26.10 -42.57 -21.70
C PHE A 246 26.95 -41.42 -21.13
N ALA A 247 26.99 -40.26 -21.81
CA ALA A 247 27.66 -39.05 -21.34
C ALA A 247 27.04 -38.52 -20.03
N LEU A 248 25.69 -38.46 -19.96
CA LEU A 248 24.96 -38.10 -18.74
C LEU A 248 25.32 -39.03 -17.57
N LEU A 249 25.34 -40.35 -17.82
CA LEU A 249 25.64 -41.36 -16.80
C LEU A 249 27.10 -41.34 -16.34
N ALA A 250 28.02 -40.97 -17.23
CA ALA A 250 29.43 -40.74 -16.91
C ALA A 250 29.65 -39.44 -16.11
N GLY A 251 28.64 -38.55 -16.03
CA GLY A 251 28.75 -37.25 -15.37
C GLY A 251 29.61 -36.27 -16.18
N LYS A 252 29.58 -36.35 -17.51
CA LYS A 252 30.26 -35.41 -18.41
C LYS A 252 29.21 -34.60 -19.19
N PRO A 253 29.21 -33.25 -19.09
CA PRO A 253 28.15 -32.43 -19.67
C PRO A 253 28.29 -32.26 -21.19
N VAL A 254 29.54 -32.18 -21.66
CA VAL A 254 29.91 -32.09 -23.08
C VAL A 254 30.84 -33.26 -23.39
N TRP A 255 30.55 -33.97 -24.47
CA TRP A 255 31.41 -35.03 -25.00
C TRP A 255 31.80 -34.72 -26.44
N HIS A 256 33.11 -34.70 -26.72
CA HIS A 256 33.64 -34.49 -28.07
C HIS A 256 33.72 -35.82 -28.81
N LEU A 257 33.13 -35.87 -30.00
CA LEU A 257 33.19 -37.03 -30.90
C LEU A 257 34.38 -36.92 -31.84
N SER A 258 34.76 -38.06 -32.43
CA SER A 258 35.82 -38.20 -33.41
C SER A 258 35.62 -37.32 -34.65
N GLU A 259 34.37 -36.98 -34.99
CA GLU A 259 33.99 -36.16 -36.16
C GLU A 259 34.04 -34.64 -35.92
N GLN A 260 34.67 -34.15 -34.83
CA GLN A 260 34.57 -32.74 -34.37
C GLN A 260 33.13 -32.27 -34.05
N LYS A 261 32.19 -33.20 -33.92
CA LYS A 261 30.86 -32.93 -33.35
C LYS A 261 30.94 -32.97 -31.83
N GLN A 262 30.13 -32.15 -31.16
CA GLN A 262 30.01 -32.16 -29.70
C GLN A 262 28.60 -32.61 -29.35
N ILE A 263 28.48 -33.65 -28.52
CA ILE A 263 27.21 -33.97 -27.87
C ILE A 263 27.15 -33.14 -26.60
N ASN A 264 26.23 -32.19 -26.61
CA ASN A 264 25.89 -31.41 -25.44
C ASN A 264 24.66 -32.05 -24.78
N VAL A 265 24.81 -32.50 -23.53
CA VAL A 265 23.72 -33.11 -22.77
C VAL A 265 22.64 -32.08 -22.42
N CYS A 266 23.00 -30.80 -22.31
CA CYS A 266 22.10 -29.72 -21.93
C CYS A 266 21.49 -28.98 -23.13
N SER A 267 21.80 -29.38 -24.37
CA SER A 267 21.16 -28.76 -25.55
C SER A 267 19.66 -29.04 -25.54
N GLN A 268 18.85 -28.03 -25.87
CA GLN A 268 17.37 -28.11 -25.87
C GLN A 268 16.72 -28.29 -24.49
N LEU A 269 17.48 -28.24 -23.40
CA LEU A 269 16.91 -28.27 -22.05
C LEU A 269 16.71 -26.86 -21.53
N ASP A 270 15.60 -26.67 -20.83
CA ASP A 270 15.37 -25.51 -19.97
C ASP A 270 16.52 -25.32 -18.99
N TRP A 271 16.73 -24.08 -18.55
CA TRP A 271 17.76 -23.79 -17.56
C TRP A 271 17.53 -24.55 -16.24
N LYS A 272 16.26 -24.74 -15.84
CA LYS A 272 15.85 -25.50 -14.64
C LYS A 272 16.22 -26.98 -14.78
N ARG A 273 15.97 -27.59 -15.95
CA ARG A 273 16.34 -28.98 -16.26
C ARG A 273 17.85 -29.16 -16.38
N SER A 274 18.52 -28.19 -17.00
CA SER A 274 19.97 -28.14 -17.07
C SER A 274 20.59 -28.11 -15.68
N LEU A 275 20.11 -27.24 -14.79
CA LEU A 275 20.54 -27.20 -13.38
C LEU A 275 20.25 -28.52 -12.64
N ALA A 276 19.11 -29.15 -12.91
CA ALA A 276 18.77 -30.46 -12.33
C ALA A 276 19.76 -31.55 -12.74
N VAL A 277 20.20 -31.55 -14.00
CA VAL A 277 21.25 -32.46 -14.48
C VAL A 277 22.57 -32.23 -13.75
N HIS A 278 22.94 -30.97 -13.49
CA HIS A 278 24.12 -30.62 -12.68
C HIS A 278 24.02 -31.16 -11.25
N LEU A 279 22.84 -31.05 -10.64
CA LEU A 279 22.60 -31.52 -9.28
C LEU A 279 22.58 -33.05 -9.15
N TRP A 280 22.02 -33.77 -10.13
CA TRP A 280 21.80 -35.22 -10.00
C TRP A 280 22.95 -36.07 -10.54
N TYR A 281 23.53 -35.69 -11.67
CA TYR A 281 24.43 -36.56 -12.43
C TYR A 281 25.88 -36.07 -12.44
N LEU A 282 26.11 -34.76 -12.56
CA LEU A 282 27.47 -34.20 -12.63
C LEU A 282 28.15 -34.15 -11.26
N LEU A 283 27.38 -33.83 -10.21
CA LEU A 283 27.92 -33.73 -8.86
C LEU A 283 27.74 -35.02 -8.03
N PRO A 284 28.64 -35.27 -7.06
CA PRO A 284 28.43 -36.30 -6.05
C PRO A 284 27.16 -36.08 -5.24
N PRO A 285 26.55 -37.12 -4.66
CA PRO A 285 25.33 -37.02 -3.83
C PRO A 285 25.54 -36.21 -2.53
N THR A 286 26.79 -35.95 -2.15
CA THR A 286 27.18 -35.17 -0.96
C THR A 286 27.39 -33.68 -1.23
N ALA A 287 27.47 -33.25 -2.49
CA ALA A 287 27.66 -31.84 -2.85
C ALA A 287 26.51 -30.93 -2.38
N SER A 288 26.82 -29.68 -2.04
CA SER A 288 25.84 -28.65 -1.68
C SER A 288 25.10 -28.09 -2.91
N ILE A 289 23.97 -27.43 -2.67
CA ILE A 289 23.22 -26.69 -3.71
C ILE A 289 24.08 -25.57 -4.29
N SER A 290 24.86 -24.87 -3.45
CA SER A 290 25.76 -23.79 -3.89
C SER A 290 26.81 -24.26 -4.89
N LYS A 291 27.37 -25.46 -4.72
CA LYS A 291 28.35 -26.01 -5.68
C LYS A 291 27.69 -26.39 -7.02
N ALA A 292 26.44 -26.85 -7.00
CA ALA A 292 25.68 -27.12 -8.22
C ALA A 292 25.40 -25.84 -9.02
N LEU A 293 25.07 -24.76 -8.32
CA LEU A 293 24.86 -23.45 -8.93
C LEU A 293 26.14 -22.88 -9.51
N SER A 294 27.27 -22.94 -8.79
CA SER A 294 28.55 -22.44 -9.30
C SER A 294 28.95 -23.16 -10.59
N MET A 295 28.80 -24.48 -10.65
CA MET A 295 29.11 -25.26 -11.86
C MET A 295 28.17 -24.93 -13.03
N TYR A 296 26.90 -24.68 -12.74
CA TYR A 296 25.95 -24.26 -13.76
C TYR A 296 26.22 -22.82 -14.24
N GLU A 297 26.70 -21.93 -13.37
CA GLU A 297 27.14 -20.59 -13.75
C GLU A 297 28.35 -20.59 -14.68
N GLU A 298 29.34 -21.42 -14.36
CA GLU A 298 30.49 -21.68 -15.22
C GLU A 298 30.06 -22.23 -16.59
N ALA A 299 28.91 -22.93 -16.68
CA ALA A 299 28.40 -23.56 -17.89
C ALA A 299 27.80 -22.60 -18.94
N PHE A 300 27.25 -21.47 -18.50
CA PHE A 300 26.65 -20.47 -19.39
C PHE A 300 27.50 -19.20 -19.52
N GLN A 301 28.45 -18.96 -18.61
CA GLN A 301 29.45 -17.90 -18.76
C GLN A 301 30.51 -18.32 -19.79
N ASN A 302 30.96 -17.39 -20.66
CA ASN A 302 32.08 -17.64 -21.58
C ASN A 302 33.36 -17.76 -20.75
N THR A 303 33.71 -18.96 -20.32
CA THR A 303 35.01 -19.22 -19.68
C THR A 303 36.03 -19.54 -20.78
N SER A 304 37.30 -19.23 -20.54
CA SER A 304 38.41 -19.49 -21.48
C SER A 304 38.64 -20.96 -21.83
N GLU A 305 37.93 -21.89 -21.18
CA GLU A 305 38.16 -23.34 -21.25
C GLU A 305 37.08 -24.13 -21.99
N GLY A 306 35.99 -23.51 -22.50
CA GLY A 306 34.98 -24.22 -23.29
C GLY A 306 33.84 -23.33 -23.81
N ASP A 307 33.19 -23.78 -24.89
CA ASP A 307 32.00 -23.14 -25.46
C ASP A 307 30.79 -23.24 -24.50
N ARG A 308 29.88 -22.26 -24.53
CA ARG A 308 28.62 -22.29 -23.75
C ARG A 308 27.84 -23.56 -24.06
N TYR A 309 27.55 -24.36 -23.04
CA TYR A 309 26.79 -25.59 -23.21
C TYR A 309 25.42 -25.56 -22.50
N ALA A 310 25.16 -24.60 -21.63
CA ALA A 310 23.86 -24.46 -20.97
C ALA A 310 23.13 -23.17 -21.40
N CYS A 311 21.80 -23.22 -21.42
CA CYS A 311 20.95 -22.05 -21.62
C CYS A 311 21.12 -21.09 -20.45
N CYS A 312 21.15 -19.77 -20.69
CA CYS A 312 21.12 -18.76 -19.64
C CYS A 312 19.76 -18.81 -18.90
N PRO A 313 19.74 -18.54 -17.58
CA PRO A 313 18.50 -18.54 -16.80
C PRO A 313 17.68 -17.27 -17.12
N LEU A 314 16.85 -17.34 -18.15
CA LEU A 314 15.95 -16.27 -18.56
C LEU A 314 14.60 -16.37 -17.82
N PRO A 315 13.91 -15.26 -17.56
CA PRO A 315 12.54 -15.27 -17.06
C PRO A 315 11.59 -16.08 -17.93
N SER A 316 10.58 -16.71 -17.35
CA SER A 316 9.68 -17.63 -18.07
C SER A 316 8.90 -17.03 -19.24
N TYR A 317 8.68 -15.72 -19.27
CA TYR A 317 8.06 -15.06 -20.43
C TYR A 317 9.04 -14.84 -21.60
N LEU A 318 10.35 -15.00 -21.37
CA LEU A 318 11.41 -14.95 -22.39
C LEU A 318 11.93 -16.34 -22.78
N GLU A 319 11.71 -17.38 -21.95
CA GLU A 319 12.15 -18.77 -22.21
C GLU A 319 11.73 -19.25 -23.62
N ASP A 320 10.49 -18.98 -24.06
CA ASP A 320 9.95 -19.41 -25.37
C ASP A 320 10.17 -18.42 -26.52
N SER A 321 10.69 -17.22 -26.22
CA SER A 321 10.74 -16.10 -27.18
C SER A 321 11.89 -16.19 -28.19
N GLY A 322 12.77 -17.18 -28.03
CA GLY A 322 13.99 -17.29 -28.83
C GLY A 322 14.95 -16.12 -28.63
N PHE A 323 14.82 -15.39 -27.50
CA PHE A 323 15.70 -14.29 -27.15
C PHE A 323 17.12 -14.83 -26.92
N VAL A 324 17.95 -14.71 -27.94
CA VAL A 324 19.39 -14.85 -27.80
C VAL A 324 19.83 -13.59 -27.08
N VAL A 325 20.49 -13.75 -25.92
CA VAL A 325 21.18 -12.63 -25.27
C VAL A 325 22.26 -12.17 -26.25
N GLU A 326 21.94 -11.18 -27.07
CA GLU A 326 22.98 -10.43 -27.78
C GLU A 326 23.84 -9.80 -26.68
N GLU A 327 25.16 -10.01 -26.77
CA GLU A 327 26.13 -9.36 -25.90
C GLU A 327 26.16 -7.86 -26.24
N GLU A 328 25.07 -7.15 -25.94
CA GLU A 328 25.05 -5.70 -26.03
C GLU A 328 26.03 -5.14 -24.99
N GLN A 329 26.88 -4.24 -25.46
CA GLN A 329 27.98 -3.61 -24.73
C GLN A 329 27.53 -2.67 -23.60
N ASP A 330 26.26 -2.71 -23.20
CA ASP A 330 25.76 -1.94 -22.07
C ASP A 330 25.99 -2.72 -20.78
N SER A 331 26.54 -2.02 -19.79
CA SER A 331 27.05 -2.55 -18.53
C SER A 331 25.97 -3.09 -17.56
N GLN A 332 24.78 -3.42 -18.07
CA GLN A 332 23.69 -4.03 -17.32
C GLN A 332 23.76 -5.54 -17.51
N ARG A 333 23.99 -6.26 -16.40
CA ARG A 333 23.98 -7.73 -16.35
C ARG A 333 22.69 -8.26 -17.02
N PRO A 334 22.74 -9.42 -17.71
CA PRO A 334 21.57 -9.96 -18.40
C PRO A 334 20.40 -10.18 -17.43
N LEU A 335 19.18 -9.90 -17.89
CA LEU A 335 17.94 -10.18 -17.16
C LEU A 335 17.87 -11.67 -16.83
N GLN A 336 17.72 -11.99 -15.55
CA GLN A 336 17.69 -13.36 -15.04
C GLN A 336 16.38 -13.65 -14.32
N ASP A 337 16.02 -14.94 -14.26
CA ASP A 337 14.82 -15.39 -13.55
C ASP A 337 14.93 -15.16 -12.02
N VAL A 338 13.82 -14.81 -11.38
CA VAL A 338 13.68 -14.64 -9.92
C VAL A 338 14.14 -15.89 -9.18
N CYS A 339 13.75 -17.07 -9.68
CA CYS A 339 14.13 -18.34 -9.08
C CYS A 339 15.65 -18.53 -9.05
N PHE A 340 16.35 -18.06 -10.09
CA PHE A 340 17.81 -18.11 -10.15
C PHE A 340 18.45 -17.12 -9.17
N HIS A 341 17.91 -15.91 -9.07
CA HIS A 341 18.35 -14.94 -8.07
C HIS A 341 18.15 -15.42 -6.62
N LEU A 342 17.05 -16.12 -6.33
CA LEU A 342 16.81 -16.74 -5.02
C LEU A 342 17.84 -17.83 -4.70
N LEU A 343 18.19 -18.63 -5.69
CA LEU A 343 19.23 -19.65 -5.56
C LEU A 343 20.61 -19.05 -5.30
N LYS A 344 20.92 -17.92 -5.95
CA LYS A 344 22.11 -17.12 -5.65
C LYS A 344 22.08 -16.55 -4.24
N LEU A 345 20.96 -15.98 -3.80
CA LEU A 345 20.81 -15.46 -2.43
C LEU A 345 20.98 -16.54 -1.36
N TYR A 346 20.52 -17.76 -1.64
CA TYR A 346 20.72 -18.89 -0.73
C TYR A 346 22.19 -19.33 -0.66
N SER A 347 22.91 -19.24 -1.78
CA SER A 347 24.33 -19.60 -1.86
C SER A 347 25.24 -18.52 -1.26
N ASP A 348 24.97 -17.28 -1.62
CA ASP A 348 25.69 -16.08 -1.22
C ASP A 348 24.74 -15.14 -0.48
N ARG A 349 24.89 -15.07 0.84
CA ARG A 349 24.04 -14.21 1.70
C ARG A 349 24.16 -12.71 1.38
N HIS A 350 25.21 -12.30 0.66
CA HIS A 350 25.52 -10.91 0.30
C HIS A 350 25.14 -10.57 -1.15
N TYR A 351 24.35 -11.40 -1.82
CA TYR A 351 23.93 -11.16 -3.19
C TYR A 351 23.08 -9.88 -3.33
N ASP A 352 23.21 -9.16 -4.44
CA ASP A 352 22.49 -7.90 -4.67
C ASP A 352 20.95 -8.12 -4.77
N LEU A 353 20.20 -7.73 -3.74
CA LEU A 353 18.73 -7.85 -3.72
C LEU A 353 18.01 -6.97 -4.76
N ASN A 354 18.66 -5.89 -5.21
CA ASN A 354 18.06 -4.97 -6.18
C ASN A 354 17.69 -5.69 -7.48
N GLN A 355 18.53 -6.63 -7.93
CA GLN A 355 18.30 -7.40 -9.16
C GLN A 355 17.20 -8.45 -8.97
N LEU A 356 17.13 -9.05 -7.78
CA LEU A 356 16.09 -10.03 -7.43
C LEU A 356 14.69 -9.41 -7.39
N LEU A 357 14.58 -8.16 -6.91
CA LEU A 357 13.30 -7.51 -6.64
C LEU A 357 12.82 -6.65 -7.81
N GLU A 358 13.59 -6.53 -8.89
CA GLU A 358 13.17 -5.77 -10.07
C GLU A 358 12.01 -6.49 -10.78
N PRO A 359 10.88 -5.82 -11.08
CA PRO A 359 9.69 -6.46 -11.66
C PRO A 359 9.96 -7.12 -13.01
N ARG A 360 10.99 -6.65 -13.73
CA ARG A 360 11.45 -7.22 -15.01
C ARG A 360 12.02 -8.62 -14.87
N SER A 361 12.41 -9.06 -13.68
CA SER A 361 12.82 -10.45 -13.44
C SER A 361 11.62 -11.40 -13.33
N VAL A 362 10.47 -10.87 -12.90
CA VAL A 362 9.24 -11.63 -12.59
C VAL A 362 8.29 -11.66 -13.78
N THR A 363 8.00 -10.49 -14.36
CA THR A 363 6.92 -10.28 -15.33
C THR A 363 7.39 -9.44 -16.51
N ALA A 364 6.75 -9.65 -17.66
CA ALA A 364 6.91 -8.78 -18.82
C ALA A 364 6.43 -7.34 -18.54
N ASP A 365 5.50 -7.18 -17.60
CA ASP A 365 4.95 -5.90 -17.17
C ASP A 365 5.90 -5.25 -16.13
N PRO A 366 6.53 -4.09 -16.43
CA PRO A 366 7.45 -3.42 -15.51
C PRO A 366 6.76 -2.71 -14.33
N LEU A 367 5.43 -2.73 -14.29
CA LEU A 367 4.61 -2.10 -13.27
C LEU A 367 4.01 -3.10 -12.27
N ASP A 368 4.26 -4.40 -12.44
CA ASP A 368 3.75 -5.42 -11.52
C ASP A 368 4.75 -5.67 -10.38
N TYR A 369 4.49 -5.06 -9.22
CA TYR A 369 5.34 -5.16 -8.03
C TYR A 369 4.81 -6.15 -7.00
N ARG A 370 3.74 -6.91 -7.32
CA ARG A 370 3.08 -7.86 -6.39
C ARG A 370 4.07 -8.84 -5.78
N LEU A 371 4.77 -9.62 -6.60
CA LEU A 371 5.70 -10.64 -6.11
C LEU A 371 6.92 -10.00 -5.45
N SER A 372 7.49 -8.96 -6.07
CA SER A 372 8.66 -8.27 -5.57
C SER A 372 8.47 -7.76 -4.14
N TRP A 373 7.34 -7.10 -3.85
CA TRP A 373 7.06 -6.58 -2.51
C TRP A 373 6.85 -7.71 -1.50
N HIS A 374 6.03 -8.72 -1.82
CA HIS A 374 5.79 -9.85 -0.92
C HIS A 374 7.05 -10.66 -0.62
N LEU A 375 7.92 -10.83 -1.62
CA LEU A 375 9.20 -11.52 -1.51
C LEU A 375 10.15 -10.73 -0.60
N TRP A 376 10.25 -9.42 -0.79
CA TRP A 376 11.04 -8.56 0.10
C TRP A 376 10.62 -8.71 1.56
N GLU A 377 9.32 -8.64 1.86
CA GLU A 377 8.84 -8.78 3.24
C GLU A 377 9.13 -10.17 3.84
N VAL A 378 9.12 -11.24 3.02
CA VAL A 378 9.57 -12.57 3.48
C VAL A 378 11.07 -12.58 3.74
N LEU A 379 11.88 -12.01 2.86
CA LEU A 379 13.34 -11.94 3.05
C LEU A 379 13.71 -11.12 4.28
N ARG A 380 12.96 -10.05 4.57
CA ARG A 380 13.07 -9.27 5.81
C ARG A 380 12.76 -10.13 7.03
N ALA A 381 11.69 -10.94 7.00
CA ALA A 381 11.35 -11.90 8.06
C ALA A 381 12.42 -12.99 8.27
N LEU A 382 13.17 -13.34 7.22
CA LEU A 382 14.31 -14.27 7.26
C LEU A 382 15.63 -13.59 7.69
N ASN A 383 15.61 -12.31 8.10
CA ASN A 383 16.76 -11.49 8.50
C ASN A 383 17.76 -11.15 7.37
N TYR A 384 17.26 -10.91 6.16
CA TYR A 384 18.02 -10.25 5.10
C TYR A 384 17.74 -8.73 5.13
N THR A 385 18.75 -7.92 5.45
CA THR A 385 18.60 -6.47 5.69
C THR A 385 19.51 -5.61 4.79
N HIS A 386 19.99 -6.17 3.68
CA HIS A 386 21.02 -5.54 2.83
C HIS A 386 20.44 -4.78 1.64
N LEU A 387 19.12 -4.56 1.63
CA LEU A 387 18.48 -3.67 0.68
C LEU A 387 18.70 -2.22 1.11
N SER A 388 18.85 -1.31 0.14
CA SER A 388 18.99 0.10 0.47
C SER A 388 17.62 0.72 0.77
N GLU A 389 17.57 1.67 1.71
CA GLU A 389 16.33 2.39 2.05
C GLU A 389 15.67 3.05 0.82
N GLN A 390 16.47 3.47 -0.16
CA GLN A 390 15.96 4.06 -1.41
C GLN A 390 15.21 3.02 -2.25
N CYS A 391 15.78 1.83 -2.40
CA CYS A 391 15.15 0.74 -3.16
C CYS A 391 13.91 0.22 -2.44
N GLU A 392 13.95 0.11 -1.11
CA GLU A 392 12.78 -0.22 -0.28
C GLU A 392 11.65 0.80 -0.48
N GLY A 393 11.97 2.10 -0.38
CA GLY A 393 11.01 3.16 -0.58
C GLY A 393 10.41 3.16 -1.99
N VAL A 394 11.20 2.87 -3.02
CA VAL A 394 10.70 2.74 -4.39
C VAL A 394 9.76 1.55 -4.52
N LEU A 395 10.12 0.39 -3.97
CA LEU A 395 9.30 -0.83 -4.00
C LEU A 395 7.97 -0.65 -3.27
N GLN A 396 8.01 -0.04 -2.09
CA GLN A 396 6.81 0.26 -1.29
C GLN A 396 5.92 1.30 -1.98
N ALA A 397 6.50 2.38 -2.51
CA ALA A 397 5.75 3.42 -3.21
C ALA A 397 5.16 2.92 -4.53
N SER A 398 5.89 2.11 -5.30
CA SER A 398 5.41 1.56 -6.56
C SER A 398 4.27 0.55 -6.34
N TYR A 399 4.39 -0.32 -5.34
CA TYR A 399 3.33 -1.26 -5.01
C TYR A 399 2.10 -0.57 -4.40
N ALA A 400 2.30 0.44 -3.53
CA ALA A 400 1.20 1.27 -3.05
C ALA A 400 0.48 2.02 -4.19
N GLY A 401 1.24 2.54 -5.17
CA GLY A 401 0.68 3.15 -6.38
C GLY A 401 -0.10 2.16 -7.25
N GLN A 402 0.37 0.91 -7.37
CA GLN A 402 -0.35 -0.18 -8.03
C GLN A 402 -1.69 -0.46 -7.33
N LEU A 403 -1.69 -0.59 -6.00
CA LEU A 403 -2.92 -0.80 -5.21
C LEU A 403 -3.89 0.40 -5.31
N GLU A 404 -3.36 1.62 -5.34
CA GLU A 404 -4.18 2.83 -5.55
C GLU A 404 -4.88 2.79 -6.92
N SER A 405 -4.19 2.31 -7.95
CA SER A 405 -4.73 2.23 -9.33
C SER A 405 -5.88 1.23 -9.45
N GLU A 406 -5.82 0.14 -8.67
CA GLU A 406 -6.87 -0.87 -8.59
C GLU A 406 -8.04 -0.47 -7.65
N GLY A 407 -7.88 0.59 -6.86
CA GLY A 407 -8.91 1.11 -5.94
C GLY A 407 -8.86 0.56 -4.51
N LEU A 408 -7.84 -0.25 -4.20
CA LEU A 408 -7.56 -0.81 -2.87
C LEU A 408 -6.65 0.13 -2.05
N TRP A 409 -7.11 1.37 -1.85
CA TRP A 409 -6.30 2.40 -1.19
C TRP A 409 -6.07 2.14 0.30
N GLU A 410 -6.98 1.43 0.99
CA GLU A 410 -6.79 0.98 2.37
C GLU A 410 -5.58 0.05 2.53
N TRP A 411 -5.34 -0.79 1.52
CA TRP A 411 -4.20 -1.68 1.47
C TRP A 411 -2.94 -0.97 0.98
N ALA A 412 -3.06 0.07 0.16
CA ALA A 412 -1.94 0.93 -0.16
C ALA A 412 -1.39 1.63 1.11
N ILE A 413 -2.26 2.03 2.04
CA ILE A 413 -1.83 2.54 3.36
C ILE A 413 -1.07 1.45 4.11
N PHE A 414 -1.57 0.22 4.17
CA PHE A 414 -0.87 -0.90 4.80
C PHE A 414 0.55 -1.07 4.26
N VAL A 415 0.75 -1.02 2.95
CA VAL A 415 2.09 -1.08 2.33
C VAL A 415 2.97 0.10 2.75
N LEU A 416 2.43 1.32 2.75
CA LEU A 416 3.18 2.53 3.15
C LEU A 416 3.59 2.50 4.63
N LEU A 417 2.86 1.81 5.50
CA LEU A 417 3.22 1.67 6.92
C LEU A 417 4.47 0.81 7.16
N HIS A 418 4.97 0.10 6.14
CA HIS A 418 6.23 -0.63 6.20
C HIS A 418 7.46 0.26 5.94
N ILE A 419 7.27 1.55 5.61
CA ILE A 419 8.36 2.52 5.46
C ILE A 419 9.02 2.76 6.83
N ASP A 420 10.32 2.53 6.92
CA ASP A 420 11.09 2.71 8.16
C ASP A 420 11.22 4.20 8.54
N ASN A 421 11.33 5.09 7.54
CA ASN A 421 11.43 6.53 7.74
C ASN A 421 10.10 7.16 8.20
N SER A 422 9.96 7.43 9.50
CA SER A 422 8.74 7.96 10.14
C SER A 422 8.15 9.21 9.47
N SER A 423 8.98 10.20 9.14
CA SER A 423 8.50 11.45 8.51
C SER A 423 8.00 11.26 7.06
N MET A 424 8.58 10.30 6.32
CA MET A 424 8.15 9.99 4.96
C MET A 424 6.87 9.15 4.99
N ARG A 425 6.80 8.18 5.91
CA ARG A 425 5.63 7.37 6.19
C ARG A 425 4.42 8.23 6.53
N GLU A 426 4.56 9.15 7.48
CA GLU A 426 3.50 10.07 7.88
C GLU A 426 2.98 10.90 6.69
N LYS A 427 3.88 11.49 5.89
CA LYS A 427 3.50 12.30 4.72
C LYS A 427 2.76 11.46 3.68
N ALA A 428 3.27 10.26 3.37
CA ALA A 428 2.67 9.38 2.37
C ALA A 428 1.27 8.92 2.79
N VAL A 429 1.10 8.52 4.05
CA VAL A 429 -0.20 8.10 4.59
C VAL A 429 -1.19 9.27 4.61
N ARG A 430 -0.79 10.45 5.10
CA ARG A 430 -1.66 11.65 5.09
C ARG A 430 -2.05 12.06 3.67
N GLU A 431 -1.11 12.04 2.73
CA GLU A 431 -1.39 12.36 1.34
C GLU A 431 -2.40 11.37 0.72
N LEU A 432 -2.26 10.08 0.97
CA LEU A 432 -3.18 9.08 0.46
C LEU A 432 -4.58 9.20 1.10
N LEU A 433 -4.66 9.45 2.41
CA LEU A 433 -5.91 9.75 3.10
C LEU A 433 -6.61 10.99 2.52
N THR A 434 -5.89 12.11 2.36
CA THR A 434 -6.47 13.35 1.81
C THR A 434 -7.01 13.20 0.39
N ARG A 435 -6.44 12.30 -0.42
CA ARG A 435 -6.87 12.04 -1.80
C ARG A 435 -8.12 11.17 -1.89
N HIS A 436 -8.27 10.20 -0.98
CA HIS A 436 -9.29 9.14 -1.08
C HIS A 436 -10.41 9.22 -0.04
N CYS A 437 -10.25 9.98 1.04
CA CYS A 437 -11.32 10.18 2.02
C CYS A 437 -12.50 10.93 1.37
N GLN A 438 -13.66 10.26 1.36
CA GLN A 438 -14.93 10.83 0.91
C GLN A 438 -15.71 11.40 2.11
N LEU A 439 -16.54 12.42 1.87
CA LEU A 439 -17.43 12.97 2.91
C LEU A 439 -18.67 12.12 3.13
N LEU A 440 -19.12 11.40 2.10
CA LEU A 440 -20.29 10.53 2.18
C LEU A 440 -19.92 9.25 2.95
N GLU A 441 -20.62 9.03 4.06
CA GLU A 441 -20.51 7.81 4.85
C GLU A 441 -21.28 6.69 4.15
N THR A 442 -20.60 5.94 3.29
CA THR A 442 -21.09 4.68 2.76
C THR A 442 -20.72 3.56 3.75
N PRO A 443 -21.47 2.44 3.78
CA PRO A 443 -21.09 1.30 4.62
C PRO A 443 -19.69 0.77 4.28
N GLU A 444 -19.27 0.91 3.01
CA GLU A 444 -17.92 0.58 2.55
C GLU A 444 -16.85 1.54 3.10
N SER A 445 -17.11 2.85 3.13
CA SER A 445 -16.16 3.81 3.69
C SER A 445 -16.01 3.62 5.20
N TRP A 446 -17.10 3.31 5.90
CA TRP A 446 -17.05 2.99 7.33
C TRP A 446 -16.26 1.70 7.60
N ALA A 447 -16.47 0.65 6.81
CA ALA A 447 -15.69 -0.59 6.93
C ALA A 447 -14.19 -0.36 6.69
N LYS A 448 -13.83 0.48 5.72
CA LYS A 448 -12.44 0.87 5.46
C LYS A 448 -11.86 1.70 6.61
N GLU A 449 -12.61 2.64 7.18
CA GLU A 449 -12.17 3.43 8.34
C GLU A 449 -11.95 2.57 9.58
N ILE A 450 -12.83 1.61 9.83
CA ILE A 450 -12.66 0.62 10.90
C ILE A 450 -11.40 -0.20 10.66
N PHE A 451 -11.18 -0.68 9.44
CA PHE A 451 -9.98 -1.42 9.10
C PHE A 451 -8.71 -0.62 9.40
N LEU A 452 -8.67 0.68 9.05
CA LEU A 452 -7.52 1.54 9.31
C LEU A 452 -7.30 1.82 10.80
N THR A 453 -8.38 2.05 11.55
CA THR A 453 -8.30 2.42 12.97
C THR A 453 -8.09 1.21 13.89
N GLU A 454 -8.83 0.12 13.67
CA GLU A 454 -8.77 -1.07 14.52
C GLU A 454 -7.63 -2.02 14.13
N LYS A 455 -7.40 -2.26 12.84
CA LYS A 455 -6.37 -3.24 12.41
C LYS A 455 -5.00 -2.60 12.16
N LEU A 456 -4.95 -1.44 11.51
CA LEU A 456 -3.68 -0.77 11.20
C LEU A 456 -3.23 0.24 12.27
N CYS A 457 -4.08 0.52 13.26
CA CYS A 457 -3.84 1.49 14.33
C CYS A 457 -3.51 2.90 13.82
N VAL A 458 -4.06 3.31 12.67
CA VAL A 458 -3.91 4.68 12.14
C VAL A 458 -4.66 5.65 13.05
N PRO A 459 -4.05 6.79 13.46
CA PRO A 459 -4.72 7.78 14.28
C PRO A 459 -5.99 8.32 13.63
N ALA A 460 -7.12 8.29 14.36
CA ALA A 460 -8.39 8.83 13.89
C ALA A 460 -8.31 10.33 13.53
N GLU A 461 -7.41 11.06 14.18
CA GLU A 461 -7.13 12.47 13.91
C GLU A 461 -6.77 12.72 12.44
N TRP A 462 -5.99 11.84 11.81
CA TRP A 462 -5.57 12.00 10.41
C TRP A 462 -6.71 11.76 9.42
N ILE A 463 -7.60 10.82 9.73
CA ILE A 463 -8.80 10.57 8.93
C ILE A 463 -9.73 11.79 9.01
N HIS A 464 -9.89 12.36 10.21
CA HIS A 464 -10.67 13.58 10.40
C HIS A 464 -10.01 14.79 9.72
N GLU A 465 -8.69 14.91 9.74
CA GLU A 465 -7.97 15.97 9.01
C GLU A 465 -8.24 15.87 7.50
N ALA A 466 -8.17 14.67 6.92
CA ALA A 466 -8.48 14.44 5.53
C ALA A 466 -9.94 14.78 5.17
N LYS A 467 -10.90 14.36 6.01
CA LYS A 467 -12.32 14.73 5.84
C LYS A 467 -12.54 16.24 5.94
N ALA A 468 -11.83 16.94 6.82
CA ALA A 468 -11.92 18.40 6.91
C ALA A 468 -11.46 19.09 5.62
N VAL A 469 -10.33 18.67 5.03
CA VAL A 469 -9.84 19.21 3.76
C VAL A 469 -10.85 18.95 2.64
N ARG A 470 -11.48 17.78 2.61
CA ARG A 470 -12.51 17.45 1.62
C ARG A 470 -13.77 18.32 1.79
N ALA A 471 -14.23 18.53 3.02
CA ALA A 471 -15.36 19.41 3.33
C ALA A 471 -15.10 20.85 2.89
N HIS A 472 -13.85 21.32 3.05
CA HIS A 472 -13.43 22.61 2.55
C HIS A 472 -13.58 22.72 1.02
N MET A 473 -13.20 21.67 0.28
CA MET A 473 -13.32 21.62 -1.19
C MET A 473 -14.78 21.58 -1.66
N GLU A 474 -15.65 20.87 -0.94
CA GLU A 474 -17.09 20.78 -1.24
C GLU A 474 -17.89 22.00 -0.72
N SER A 475 -17.21 22.93 -0.06
CA SER A 475 -17.76 24.17 0.54
C SER A 475 -18.72 23.97 1.73
N ASP A 476 -18.76 22.78 2.30
CA ASP A 476 -19.56 22.41 3.47
C ASP A 476 -18.87 22.82 4.79
N ARG A 477 -19.04 24.09 5.16
CA ARG A 477 -18.40 24.71 6.34
C ARG A 477 -18.75 24.04 7.67
N HIS A 478 -19.96 23.48 7.77
CA HIS A 478 -20.44 22.77 8.95
C HIS A 478 -19.64 21.49 9.23
N LEU A 479 -19.49 20.65 8.21
CA LEU A 479 -18.73 19.41 8.30
C LEU A 479 -17.23 19.71 8.45
N GLU A 480 -16.74 20.75 7.78
CA GLU A 480 -15.36 21.23 7.93
C GLU A 480 -15.05 21.56 9.40
N ALA A 481 -15.91 22.32 10.08
CA ALA A 481 -15.73 22.65 11.49
C ALA A 481 -15.74 21.42 12.40
N LEU A 482 -16.66 20.47 12.17
CA LEU A 482 -16.78 19.23 12.94
C LEU A 482 -15.58 18.31 12.76
N TYR A 483 -15.08 18.16 11.54
CA TYR A 483 -13.90 17.33 11.30
C TYR A 483 -12.61 17.99 11.77
N LEU A 484 -12.47 19.32 11.65
CA LEU A 484 -11.33 20.06 12.24
C LEU A 484 -11.31 19.96 13.77
N PHE A 485 -12.49 19.95 14.39
CA PHE A 485 -12.65 19.71 15.82
C PHE A 485 -12.16 18.30 16.19
N LYS A 486 -12.68 17.27 15.51
CA LYS A 486 -12.27 15.88 15.76
C LYS A 486 -10.79 15.60 15.45
N ALA A 487 -10.17 16.37 14.54
CA ALA A 487 -8.75 16.29 14.20
C ALA A 487 -7.83 17.03 15.20
N GLY A 488 -8.36 17.68 16.23
CA GLY A 488 -7.55 18.41 17.22
C GLY A 488 -7.03 19.77 16.74
N HIS A 489 -7.49 20.29 15.60
CA HIS A 489 -7.09 21.58 15.07
C HIS A 489 -7.98 22.74 15.58
N TRP A 490 -7.92 22.97 16.90
CA TRP A 490 -8.78 23.92 17.61
C TRP A 490 -8.71 25.35 17.06
N ASN A 491 -7.51 25.84 16.75
CA ASN A 491 -7.30 27.20 16.21
C ASN A 491 -7.97 27.42 14.85
N ARG A 492 -7.90 26.43 13.96
CA ARG A 492 -8.52 26.51 12.63
C ARG A 492 -10.04 26.38 12.73
N CYS A 493 -10.51 25.44 13.57
CA CYS A 493 -11.93 25.27 13.88
C CYS A 493 -12.53 26.59 14.44
N HIS A 494 -11.91 27.18 15.46
CA HIS A 494 -12.35 28.43 16.08
C HIS A 494 -12.49 29.58 15.07
N LYS A 495 -11.48 29.78 14.21
CA LYS A 495 -11.51 30.83 13.17
C LYS A 495 -12.67 30.62 12.19
N LEU A 496 -12.88 29.38 11.74
CA LEU A 496 -13.97 29.04 10.83
C LEU A 496 -15.35 29.26 11.49
N VAL A 497 -15.50 28.79 12.73
CA VAL A 497 -16.73 28.94 13.49
C VAL A 497 -17.09 30.42 13.64
N ILE A 498 -16.14 31.28 14.00
CA ILE A 498 -16.41 32.71 14.16
C ILE A 498 -16.71 33.40 12.84
N GLN A 499 -15.90 33.15 11.79
CA GLN A 499 -16.01 33.88 10.52
C GLN A 499 -17.27 33.55 9.73
N HIS A 500 -17.81 32.34 9.89
CA HIS A 500 -18.88 31.85 9.01
C HIS A 500 -20.05 31.23 9.77
N LEU A 501 -19.80 30.48 10.84
CA LEU A 501 -20.84 29.68 11.47
C LEU A 501 -21.60 30.44 12.57
N ALA A 502 -20.91 31.27 13.35
CA ALA A 502 -21.48 31.99 14.48
C ALA A 502 -22.54 33.00 14.02
N SER A 503 -22.25 33.79 12.99
CA SER A 503 -23.20 34.76 12.45
C SER A 503 -24.41 34.09 11.83
N ASP A 504 -24.24 33.01 11.06
CA ASP A 504 -25.34 32.25 10.47
C ASP A 504 -26.20 31.53 11.53
N ALA A 505 -25.60 30.98 12.59
CA ALA A 505 -26.33 30.31 13.67
C ALA A 505 -27.17 31.30 14.50
N ILE A 506 -26.64 32.50 14.76
CA ILE A 506 -27.34 33.53 15.55
C ILE A 506 -28.52 34.11 14.77
N ILE A 507 -28.34 34.39 13.48
CA ILE A 507 -29.41 34.90 12.60
C ILE A 507 -30.55 33.88 12.47
N ASN A 508 -30.21 32.59 12.40
CA ASN A 508 -31.18 31.51 12.27
C ASN A 508 -31.72 30.99 13.63
N GLU A 509 -31.31 31.59 14.76
CA GLU A 509 -31.70 31.20 16.13
C GLU A 509 -31.35 29.74 16.53
N ASN A 510 -30.41 29.11 15.83
CA ASN A 510 -29.97 27.74 16.12
C ASN A 510 -28.90 27.71 17.22
N TYR A 511 -29.29 28.09 18.44
CA TYR A 511 -28.36 28.22 19.58
C TYR A 511 -27.79 26.89 20.07
N ASP A 512 -28.58 25.81 20.06
CA ASP A 512 -28.15 24.49 20.54
C ASP A 512 -26.98 23.90 19.72
N TYR A 513 -27.00 24.13 18.41
CA TYR A 513 -25.96 23.65 17.50
C TYR A 513 -24.63 24.39 17.74
N LEU A 514 -24.67 25.72 17.85
CA LEU A 514 -23.48 26.52 18.15
C LEU A 514 -22.95 26.24 19.56
N LYS A 515 -23.85 25.99 20.52
CA LYS A 515 -23.52 25.58 21.87
C LYS A 515 -22.73 24.28 21.90
N GLY A 516 -23.15 23.25 21.17
CA GLY A 516 -22.41 21.98 21.08
C GLY A 516 -20.93 22.20 20.71
N PHE A 517 -20.66 22.95 19.63
CA PHE A 517 -19.28 23.26 19.24
C PHE A 517 -18.51 24.09 20.26
N LEU A 518 -19.16 25.10 20.85
CA LEU A 518 -18.49 26.03 21.76
C LEU A 518 -18.25 25.41 23.15
N GLU A 519 -19.15 24.55 23.64
CA GLU A 519 -18.98 23.79 24.89
C GLU A 519 -17.89 22.73 24.74
N ASP A 520 -17.83 22.07 23.59
CA ASP A 520 -16.78 21.10 23.27
C ASP A 520 -15.38 21.75 23.15
N LEU A 521 -15.33 23.05 22.80
CA LEU A 521 -14.13 23.89 22.76
C LEU A 521 -13.82 24.60 24.09
N ALA A 522 -14.75 24.62 25.04
CA ALA A 522 -14.62 25.32 26.32
C ALA A 522 -13.71 24.68 27.39
N PRO A 523 -13.31 23.39 27.39
CA PRO A 523 -12.51 22.87 28.48
C PRO A 523 -11.14 23.58 28.56
N PRO A 524 -10.62 23.82 29.78
CA PRO A 524 -9.49 24.72 30.03
C PRO A 524 -8.19 24.28 29.37
N GLU A 525 -8.03 22.98 29.11
CA GLU A 525 -6.89 22.39 28.40
C GLU A 525 -6.85 22.80 26.91
N ARG A 526 -8.00 23.13 26.32
CA ARG A 526 -8.16 23.49 24.91
C ARG A 526 -8.26 24.99 24.72
N SER A 527 -8.96 25.69 25.61
CA SER A 527 -9.14 27.14 25.53
C SER A 527 -7.83 27.92 25.63
N SER A 528 -6.82 27.41 26.35
CA SER A 528 -5.49 28.04 26.44
C SER A 528 -4.67 27.94 25.16
N LEU A 529 -4.96 26.95 24.30
CA LEU A 529 -4.29 26.74 23.01
C LEU A 529 -4.92 27.55 21.88
N ILE A 530 -6.12 28.09 22.12
CA ILE A 530 -6.90 28.83 21.13
C ILE A 530 -6.56 30.33 21.22
N GLN A 531 -6.11 30.91 20.12
CA GLN A 531 -5.91 32.35 20.01
C GLN A 531 -7.26 33.09 20.05
N ASP A 532 -7.35 34.14 20.87
CA ASP A 532 -8.49 35.06 20.98
C ASP A 532 -9.82 34.41 21.43
N TRP A 533 -9.76 33.26 22.11
CA TRP A 533 -10.94 32.56 22.65
C TRP A 533 -11.78 33.46 23.58
N GLU A 534 -11.11 34.17 24.49
CA GLU A 534 -11.76 35.05 25.46
C GLU A 534 -12.48 36.24 24.80
N THR A 535 -11.98 36.68 23.64
CA THR A 535 -12.45 37.89 22.95
C THR A 535 -13.63 37.60 22.01
N SER A 536 -13.77 36.36 21.55
CA SER A 536 -14.74 36.02 20.49
C SER A 536 -15.54 34.76 20.79
N GLY A 537 -14.91 33.58 20.90
CA GLY A 537 -15.60 32.32 21.19
C GLY A 537 -16.38 32.32 22.51
N LEU A 538 -15.77 32.84 23.59
CA LEU A 538 -16.38 32.95 24.91
C LEU A 538 -17.57 33.92 24.92
N VAL A 539 -17.52 34.99 24.11
CA VAL A 539 -18.61 35.99 24.06
C VAL A 539 -19.89 35.37 23.47
N TYR A 540 -19.76 34.56 22.43
CA TYR A 540 -20.89 33.83 21.86
C TYR A 540 -21.44 32.77 22.83
N LEU A 541 -20.56 32.06 23.53
CA LEU A 541 -20.95 31.05 24.52
C LEU A 541 -21.66 31.68 25.73
N ASP A 542 -21.10 32.75 26.28
CA ASP A 542 -21.70 33.50 27.39
C ASP A 542 -23.06 34.10 26.98
N TYR A 543 -23.19 34.56 25.73
CA TYR A 543 -24.47 35.04 25.19
C TYR A 543 -25.54 33.94 25.12
N ILE A 544 -25.19 32.74 24.62
CA ILE A 544 -26.13 31.60 24.58
C ILE A 544 -26.55 31.20 26.00
N ARG A 545 -25.60 31.10 26.94
CA ARG A 545 -25.91 30.79 28.35
C ARG A 545 -26.85 31.82 28.98
N VAL A 546 -26.67 33.10 28.66
CA VAL A 546 -27.57 34.16 29.15
C VAL A 546 -28.98 33.98 28.57
N ILE A 547 -29.13 33.69 27.28
CA ILE A 547 -30.45 33.41 26.67
C ILE A 547 -31.14 32.20 27.33
N GLU A 548 -30.40 31.13 27.60
CA GLU A 548 -30.95 29.94 28.27
C GLU A 548 -31.37 30.23 29.70
N MET A 549 -30.53 30.93 30.47
CA MET A 549 -30.88 31.35 31.82
C MET A 549 -32.14 32.21 31.83
N LEU A 550 -32.37 33.03 30.80
CA LEU A 550 -33.58 33.84 30.68
C LEU A 550 -34.82 33.03 30.29
N HIS A 551 -34.69 32.05 29.41
CA HIS A 551 -35.77 31.08 29.16
C HIS A 551 -36.12 30.32 30.44
N HIS A 552 -35.12 29.96 31.25
CA HIS A 552 -35.34 29.32 32.53
C HIS A 552 -36.06 30.24 33.53
N ILE A 553 -35.70 31.53 33.60
CA ILE A 553 -36.38 32.53 34.46
C ILE A 553 -37.83 32.76 34.04
N GLN A 554 -38.14 32.70 32.75
CA GLN A 554 -39.53 32.83 32.27
C GLN A 554 -40.40 31.61 32.65
N GLN A 555 -39.79 30.47 32.96
CA GLN A 555 -40.49 29.23 33.31
C GLN A 555 -40.52 28.93 34.81
N VAL A 556 -39.57 29.42 35.60
CA VAL A 556 -39.43 29.13 37.04
C VAL A 556 -39.22 30.44 37.80
N ASP A 557 -40.02 30.68 38.84
CA ASP A 557 -39.88 31.85 39.72
C ASP A 557 -38.48 31.85 40.38
N CYS A 558 -37.63 32.79 39.97
CA CYS A 558 -36.20 32.79 40.33
C CYS A 558 -35.89 33.54 41.64
N SER A 559 -34.73 33.18 42.21
CA SER A 559 -34.16 33.83 43.39
C SER A 559 -33.38 35.11 43.03
N GLY A 560 -33.39 36.12 43.92
CA GLY A 560 -32.68 37.40 43.69
C GLY A 560 -31.18 37.27 43.39
N TYR A 561 -30.54 36.21 43.90
CA TYR A 561 -29.13 35.91 43.65
C TYR A 561 -28.82 35.54 42.19
N GLU A 562 -29.72 34.79 41.53
CA GLU A 562 -29.58 34.41 40.12
C GLU A 562 -29.77 35.63 39.20
N LEU A 563 -30.66 36.54 39.58
CA LEU A 563 -30.88 37.81 38.90
C LEU A 563 -29.66 38.75 39.00
N GLU A 564 -29.00 38.82 40.15
CA GLU A 564 -27.75 39.59 40.32
C GLU A 564 -26.58 38.98 39.52
N GLN A 565 -26.44 37.66 39.52
CA GLN A 565 -25.45 36.98 38.68
C GLN A 565 -25.70 37.21 37.19
N LEU A 566 -26.96 37.22 36.76
CA LEU A 566 -27.32 37.55 35.39
C LEU A 566 -27.04 38.99 35.04
N HIS A 567 -27.33 39.92 35.94
CA HIS A 567 -26.99 41.32 35.74
C HIS A 567 -25.48 41.49 35.52
N THR A 568 -24.64 40.91 36.39
CA THR A 568 -23.19 40.99 36.22
C THR A 568 -22.69 40.38 34.90
N LYS A 569 -23.25 39.22 34.49
CA LYS A 569 -22.91 38.57 33.22
C LYS A 569 -23.36 39.41 32.00
N VAL A 570 -24.59 39.91 31.99
CA VAL A 570 -25.14 40.77 30.93
C VAL A 570 -24.33 42.06 30.80
N THR A 571 -23.98 42.71 31.92
CA THR A 571 -23.14 43.92 31.90
C THR A 571 -21.73 43.65 31.37
N SER A 572 -21.15 42.48 31.70
CA SER A 572 -19.87 42.06 31.14
C SER A 572 -19.95 41.77 29.63
N LEU A 573 -21.05 41.16 29.17
CA LEU A 573 -21.31 40.88 27.76
C LEU A 573 -21.44 42.17 26.94
N CYS A 574 -22.13 43.20 27.46
CA CYS A 574 -22.24 44.49 26.77
C CYS A 574 -20.87 45.08 26.41
N ASN A 575 -19.88 44.97 27.30
CA ASN A 575 -18.53 45.49 27.06
C ASN A 575 -17.73 44.59 26.09
N ARG A 576 -18.01 43.28 26.05
CA ARG A 576 -17.29 42.33 25.19
C ARG A 576 -17.86 42.24 23.77
N ILE A 577 -19.17 42.47 23.59
CA ILE A 577 -19.82 42.50 22.27
C ILE A 577 -19.24 43.61 21.38
N GLU A 578 -18.81 44.73 21.96
CA GLU A 578 -18.11 45.81 21.25
C GLU A 578 -16.73 45.37 20.70
N GLN A 579 -16.09 44.39 21.35
CA GLN A 579 -14.74 43.93 21.01
C GLN A 579 -14.72 42.83 19.93
N ILE A 580 -15.89 42.37 19.47
CA ILE A 580 -15.99 41.38 18.39
C ILE A 580 -15.55 42.01 17.07
N GLN A 581 -14.60 41.37 16.40
CA GLN A 581 -14.12 41.80 15.10
C GLN A 581 -15.12 41.40 14.00
N CYS A 582 -15.72 42.39 13.34
CA CYS A 582 -16.70 42.17 12.29
C CYS A 582 -16.05 42.20 10.90
N TYR A 583 -15.98 41.04 10.26
CA TYR A 583 -15.38 40.89 8.93
C TYR A 583 -16.41 40.94 7.80
N ASN A 584 -17.63 40.43 8.06
CA ASN A 584 -18.69 40.32 7.07
C ASN A 584 -19.93 41.16 7.42
N ALA A 585 -20.79 41.43 6.42
CA ALA A 585 -22.07 42.12 6.63
C ALA A 585 -23.01 41.30 7.53
N LYS A 586 -22.95 39.97 7.43
CA LYS A 586 -23.65 39.05 8.32
C LYS A 586 -23.17 39.13 9.77
N ASP A 587 -21.87 39.35 9.99
CA ASP A 587 -21.31 39.47 11.34
C ASP A 587 -21.79 40.76 12.00
N ARG A 588 -21.89 41.86 11.24
CA ARG A 588 -22.51 43.10 11.72
C ARG A 588 -23.99 42.92 12.04
N LEU A 589 -24.72 42.18 11.21
CA LEU A 589 -26.11 41.83 11.48
C LEU A 589 -26.24 41.01 12.76
N ALA A 590 -25.43 39.96 12.94
CA ALA A 590 -25.43 39.14 14.15
C ALA A 590 -25.04 39.97 15.39
N GLN A 591 -24.03 40.83 15.29
CA GLN A 591 -23.60 41.73 16.38
C GLN A 591 -24.73 42.70 16.76
N SER A 592 -25.43 43.28 15.79
CA SER A 592 -26.58 44.15 16.06
C SER A 592 -27.79 43.41 16.64
N ASP A 593 -28.08 42.17 16.21
CA ASP A 593 -29.16 41.36 16.80
C ASP A 593 -28.81 40.96 18.24
N MET A 594 -27.57 40.53 18.49
CA MET A 594 -27.07 40.27 19.85
C MET A 594 -27.17 41.53 20.72
N ALA A 595 -26.72 42.69 20.23
CA ALA A 595 -26.77 43.95 20.96
C ALA A 595 -28.21 44.36 21.28
N LYS A 596 -29.14 44.21 20.32
CA LYS A 596 -30.57 44.47 20.51
C LYS A 596 -31.17 43.55 21.56
N ARG A 597 -30.92 42.24 21.46
CA ARG A 597 -31.41 41.25 22.42
C ARG A 597 -30.84 41.52 23.80
N VAL A 598 -29.52 41.69 23.95
CA VAL A 598 -28.87 42.00 25.23
C VAL A 598 -29.42 43.29 25.85
N ALA A 599 -29.69 44.35 25.07
CA ALA A 599 -30.33 45.56 25.57
C ALA A 599 -31.74 45.30 26.12
N ASN A 600 -32.55 44.51 25.42
CA ASN A 600 -33.86 44.08 25.90
C ASN A 600 -33.76 43.20 27.15
N LEU A 601 -32.77 42.31 27.21
CA LEU A 601 -32.53 41.45 28.37
C LEU A 601 -32.10 42.27 29.59
N LEU A 602 -31.25 43.27 29.42
CA LEU A 602 -30.87 44.20 30.49
C LEU A 602 -32.10 44.95 31.04
N ARG A 603 -33.02 45.37 30.16
CA ARG A 603 -34.29 45.99 30.59
C ARG A 603 -35.15 45.03 31.40
N VAL A 604 -35.32 43.80 30.94
CA VAL A 604 -36.16 42.78 31.61
C VAL A 604 -35.57 42.40 32.97
N VAL A 605 -34.25 42.19 33.06
CA VAL A 605 -33.58 41.87 34.33
C VAL A 605 -33.73 43.02 35.31
N LEU A 606 -33.53 44.27 34.87
CA LEU A 606 -33.68 45.42 35.75
C LEU A 606 -35.14 45.69 36.14
N SER A 607 -36.11 45.40 35.27
CA SER A 607 -37.54 45.48 35.63
C SER A 607 -37.95 44.42 36.65
N LEU A 608 -37.38 43.21 36.55
CA LEU A 608 -37.65 42.11 37.49
C LEU A 608 -36.97 42.34 38.84
N GLN A 609 -35.74 42.88 38.86
CA GLN A 609 -35.05 43.27 40.09
C GLN A 609 -35.73 44.41 40.85
N HIS A 610 -36.53 45.24 40.17
CA HIS A 610 -37.21 46.39 40.74
C HIS A 610 -38.74 46.22 40.77
N ALA A 611 -39.25 44.99 40.66
CA ALA A 611 -40.64 44.72 40.97
C ALA A 611 -40.88 45.12 42.45
N PRO A 612 -41.82 46.04 42.75
CA PRO A 612 -42.01 46.52 44.10
C PRO A 612 -42.50 45.38 45.00
N ASP A 613 -41.97 45.35 46.23
CA ASP A 613 -42.53 44.55 47.32
C ASP A 613 -44.06 44.71 47.37
N ALA A 614 -44.75 43.61 47.61
CA ALA A 614 -46.19 43.38 47.44
C ALA A 614 -47.12 44.21 48.36
N THR A 615 -47.07 45.54 48.32
CA THR A 615 -48.01 46.42 49.05
C THR A 615 -48.44 47.68 48.30
N SER A 616 -48.79 47.57 47.01
CA SER A 616 -49.69 48.54 46.37
C SER A 616 -50.35 47.97 45.11
N ASP A 617 -51.69 47.84 45.15
CA ASP A 617 -52.56 47.45 44.03
C ASP A 617 -52.55 48.47 42.89
N SER A 618 -51.47 48.50 42.13
CA SER A 618 -51.43 49.11 40.80
C SER A 618 -50.77 48.15 39.84
N THR A 619 -51.44 47.91 38.71
CA THR A 619 -51.01 47.09 37.57
C THR A 619 -49.50 47.13 37.33
N PRO A 620 -48.85 45.98 37.04
CA PRO A 620 -47.41 45.94 36.79
C PRO A 620 -47.09 46.68 35.48
N ASP A 621 -46.67 47.95 35.59
CA ASP A 621 -46.17 48.72 34.46
C ASP A 621 -44.71 48.31 34.19
N PRO A 622 -44.37 47.80 32.99
CA PRO A 622 -43.01 47.37 32.63
C PRO A 622 -41.99 48.52 32.46
N GLN A 623 -42.25 49.70 33.03
CA GLN A 623 -41.57 50.96 32.68
C GLN A 623 -40.92 51.72 33.85
N ARG A 624 -40.84 51.14 35.06
CA ARG A 624 -40.01 51.71 36.15
C ARG A 624 -38.69 50.94 36.24
N VAL A 625 -37.80 51.22 35.30
CA VAL A 625 -36.44 50.70 35.31
C VAL A 625 -35.49 51.86 35.61
N PRO A 626 -34.60 51.81 36.63
CA PRO A 626 -33.70 52.92 36.93
C PRO A 626 -32.78 53.26 35.73
N LEU A 627 -33.12 54.34 35.02
CA LEU A 627 -32.50 54.72 33.74
C LEU A 627 -31.01 55.07 33.85
N ARG A 628 -30.53 55.43 35.04
CA ARG A 628 -29.12 55.74 35.32
C ARG A 628 -28.19 54.55 35.14
N LEU A 629 -28.69 53.33 35.33
CA LEU A 629 -27.91 52.10 35.18
C LEU A 629 -27.95 51.56 33.74
N LEU A 630 -28.98 51.90 32.97
CA LEU A 630 -29.16 51.46 31.56
C LEU A 630 -28.39 52.33 30.55
N ALA A 631 -28.42 53.65 30.74
CA ALA A 631 -27.85 54.62 29.80
C ALA A 631 -26.35 54.41 29.44
N PRO A 632 -25.43 54.13 30.38
CA PRO A 632 -24.02 53.93 30.03
C PRO A 632 -23.74 52.64 29.27
N HIS A 633 -24.64 51.64 29.36
CA HIS A 633 -24.48 50.36 28.68
C HIS A 633 -25.13 50.34 27.29
N ILE A 634 -26.28 51.02 27.11
CA ILE A 634 -26.91 51.15 25.79
C ILE A 634 -26.06 52.00 24.83
N GLY A 635 -25.41 53.05 25.32
CA GLY A 635 -24.53 53.90 24.48
C GLY A 635 -23.23 53.23 24.03
N ARG A 636 -22.87 52.07 24.60
CA ARG A 636 -21.67 51.29 24.24
C ARG A 636 -21.97 50.12 23.31
N LEU A 637 -23.25 49.81 23.10
CA LEU A 637 -23.64 48.71 22.23
C LEU A 637 -23.57 49.16 20.76
N PRO A 638 -22.94 48.37 19.86
CA PRO A 638 -22.90 48.64 18.43
C PRO A 638 -24.27 48.36 17.80
N MET A 639 -25.17 49.34 17.90
CA MET A 639 -26.52 49.30 17.35
C MET A 639 -26.56 50.03 16.00
N PRO A 640 -27.40 49.59 15.05
CA PRO A 640 -27.69 50.36 13.84
C PRO A 640 -28.28 51.73 14.21
N GLU A 641 -27.97 52.77 13.43
CA GLU A 641 -28.36 54.16 13.74
C GLU A 641 -29.86 54.31 14.00
N ASP A 642 -30.71 53.61 13.24
CA ASP A 642 -32.16 53.64 13.40
C ASP A 642 -32.61 53.09 14.78
N TYR A 643 -32.01 51.99 15.22
CA TYR A 643 -32.31 51.39 16.53
C TYR A 643 -31.70 52.20 17.67
N ALA A 644 -30.48 52.71 17.51
CA ALA A 644 -29.88 53.61 18.49
C ALA A 644 -30.76 54.85 18.71
N LEU A 645 -31.36 55.39 17.64
CA LEU A 645 -32.30 56.52 17.72
C LEU A 645 -33.62 56.13 18.38
N GLU A 646 -34.20 54.97 18.09
CA GLU A 646 -35.39 54.46 18.78
C GLU A 646 -35.14 54.25 20.28
N GLU A 647 -34.00 53.66 20.62
CA GLU A 647 -33.56 53.45 21.99
C GLU A 647 -33.34 54.78 22.71
N LEU A 648 -32.64 55.74 22.11
CA LEU A 648 -32.47 57.09 22.66
C LEU A 648 -33.80 57.84 22.79
N ARG A 649 -34.75 57.66 21.84
CA ARG A 649 -36.11 58.23 21.94
C ARG A 649 -36.89 57.62 23.10
N SER A 650 -36.82 56.30 23.27
CA SER A 650 -37.47 55.62 24.40
C SER A 650 -36.84 56.01 25.74
N LEU A 651 -35.51 56.16 25.80
CA LEU A 651 -34.78 56.63 26.97
C LEU A 651 -35.08 58.09 27.31
N THR A 652 -35.17 58.97 26.31
CA THR A 652 -35.54 60.39 26.52
C THR A 652 -37.00 60.52 26.94
N GLN A 653 -37.93 59.76 26.36
CA GLN A 653 -39.33 59.75 26.77
C GLN A 653 -39.50 59.23 28.21
N SER A 654 -38.77 58.18 28.60
CA SER A 654 -38.81 57.64 29.96
C SER A 654 -38.11 58.55 30.97
N TYR A 655 -36.99 59.19 30.61
CA TYR A 655 -36.32 60.20 31.46
C TYR A 655 -37.20 61.44 31.66
N LEU A 656 -37.89 61.89 30.62
CA LEU A 656 -38.89 62.95 30.74
C LEU A 656 -40.03 62.54 31.69
N ARG A 657 -40.48 61.28 31.63
CA ARG A 657 -41.50 60.76 32.56
C ARG A 657 -41.00 60.70 34.00
N GLU A 658 -39.77 60.24 34.26
CA GLU A 658 -39.16 60.26 35.59
C GLU A 658 -39.06 61.69 36.15
N LEU A 659 -38.64 62.66 35.32
CA LEU A 659 -38.61 64.07 35.73
C LEU A 659 -39.99 64.63 36.06
N THR A 660 -41.03 64.24 35.31
CA THR A 660 -42.41 64.67 35.58
C THR A 660 -43.03 64.03 36.82
N VAL A 661 -42.61 62.80 37.18
CA VAL A 661 -43.05 62.11 38.40
C VAL A 661 -42.27 62.60 39.63
N GLY A 662 -41.00 63.00 39.47
CA GLY A 662 -40.21 63.63 40.53
C GLY A 662 -40.59 65.09 40.83
N SER A 663 -41.47 65.69 40.03
CA SER A 663 -41.98 67.07 40.21
C SER A 663 -43.44 67.14 40.67
N GLN A 664 -44.00 66.05 41.23
CA GLN A 664 -45.31 66.05 41.89
C GLN A 664 -45.19 65.87 43.40
#